data_AF-A0A5C5VR71-F1
#
_entry.id   AF-A0A5C5VR71-F1
#
_cell.length_a   1.000
_cell.length_b   1.000
_cell.length_c   1.000
_cell.angle_alpha   90.00
_cell.angle_beta   90.00
_cell.angle_gamma   90.00
#
_symmetry.space_group_name_H-M   'P 1'
#
loop_
_entity.id
_entity.type
_entity.pdbx_description
1 polymer ?
#
loop_
_entity_poly.entity_id
_entity_poly.type
_entity_poly.pdbx_seq_one_letter_code
_entity_poly.pdbx_strand_id
1 'polypeptide(L)'
;MSRSIYEKIKSSGKLPSPSGVALELMRMVDDPASTIEQVTRAVEADPAIASQLLKLVNSPLAGVSRAVASLSLAVRLLGLRTVKNLALGVSLLGASRKSVSQSFDFERFWAESLARGVAARNLAHHFGCCAADEAFTIGLLSRVGRLALATAFGSAYDAVLDHARTAPSASLAELERREFGIDQNELTAEMLTDWRLADVYCHAVRCQDAISEVPSAEENREVKIARLLHLVGAVATVLAGSEIYQEDLLALGATASRAGIDGAEFSRQFDALNDEWPKVASIFSVRAQAAPSLRETHTRARRGHRDVLVVDDDPSVLHLMSKLLRDAGYDVRTAGGGKEAFQLVHSEGLQLVIADWKMPEMDGLALCRAIRGSEGAGFVYLIILTGSTDEDSLAQAFEAGADDYLVKPCKKEELLSRLKAGVRAVATDTRIALQQRALTKANAELATFNQTLNRVATTDELTGLYNRREALRRLHELWSTGDRHGQPLACMMLDIDHFKRCNDMYGHDAGDAVLRATAHAVAKSARKGEVVFRLGGEEFLVTCPDATAEMAAAGAERIRAAVEANQVRHADHTLGVTISIGVAARTVATPDVDALLKAADQALYAAKQNGRNQVCVAGAPVSPPARPQPRQAEAERGAGAAEAPEPSAAGTVLVVDDDASSRRLLRRLLERDGFEVIEANDGEQALAAARERAPHVIVMDVDMPGMDGIECTRRLKADPALCACPVIIVSGHSDDAQVEAGLRAGAEEYVGKPVRHSEFVLRVRSMNRLQRSNIELMQSNAVRGEQARAMTILFELSRSLGTARDMQDIVDETVTATAGLLNCGRVSLMLPDEQRASLIIAGAVGVPDELRNSVRPPIGSGVAGRVFSSGAAVICNSESDRAGRLDRYETDFFASVPLASKALTSHEVVVGVLNITERHDARPFAEQEIEYLDLICNMAASALEQVRAAAARERAHAAIVQGLAKLAEHRDADTGRHLERVTQVALMLASELRACPRYAATIDEEYLKDLEFAMPLHDIGKVSVPDAILLKPGPLTGSEFEAVKRHTLVGASALESVIAKSPGVGFLAMARDIAHYHHERFNGTGYPKGLVAEQIPLAARIAAVADVYDALRTKRPYKEALSHEKAVAIILESSGSHFDPLVVEAFVHREHDLAALAARLTDNHHPAPKPDSSMSGRVVAACS
;
A
#
# COMPACT_ATOMS: atom_id res chain seq x y z
N MET A 1 16.87 22.06 16.15
CA MET A 1 16.52 21.69 14.75
C MET A 1 15.01 21.62 14.56
N SER A 2 14.27 20.88 15.40
CA SER A 2 12.79 20.74 15.36
C SER A 2 12.01 22.04 15.14
N ARG A 3 12.29 23.10 15.92
CA ARG A 3 11.59 24.40 15.81
C ARG A 3 11.75 25.08 14.43
N SER A 4 12.88 24.88 13.76
CA SER A 4 13.10 25.41 12.40
C SER A 4 12.27 24.67 11.35
N ILE A 5 12.03 23.36 11.55
CA ILE A 5 11.19 22.54 10.68
C ILE A 5 9.71 22.86 10.92
N TYR A 6 9.31 23.03 12.17
CA TYR A 6 7.96 23.46 12.53
C TYR A 6 7.58 24.79 11.87
N GLU A 7 8.44 25.82 11.93
CA GLU A 7 8.17 27.12 11.28
C GLU A 7 8.04 27.00 9.75
N LYS A 8 8.80 26.10 9.12
CA LYS A 8 8.64 25.80 7.68
C LYS A 8 7.28 25.20 7.38
N ILE A 9 6.84 24.19 8.14
CA ILE A 9 5.52 23.55 7.98
C ILE A 9 4.39 24.55 8.27
N LYS A 10 4.55 25.38 9.29
CA LYS A 10 3.58 26.42 9.65
C LYS A 10 3.43 27.47 8.55
N SER A 11 4.55 27.91 7.95
CA SER A 11 4.55 28.88 6.85
C SER A 11 3.84 28.39 5.59
N SER A 12 3.71 27.07 5.40
CA SER A 12 3.00 26.49 4.25
C SER A 12 1.48 26.55 4.38
N GLY A 13 0.93 26.97 5.52
CA GLY A 13 -0.52 27.07 5.76
C GLY A 13 -1.25 25.72 5.81
N LYS A 14 -0.54 24.59 5.96
CA LYS A 14 -1.11 23.24 5.89
C LYS A 14 -1.38 22.60 7.26
N LEU A 15 -1.04 23.28 8.36
CA LEU A 15 -1.27 22.78 9.72
C LEU A 15 -2.74 22.90 10.13
N PRO A 16 -3.27 21.93 10.89
CA PRO A 16 -4.61 22.04 11.45
C PRO A 16 -4.64 23.23 12.42
N SER A 17 -5.46 24.21 12.09
CA SER A 17 -5.58 25.45 12.85
C SER A 17 -6.92 25.47 13.60
N PRO A 18 -6.95 25.86 14.89
CA PRO A 18 -8.21 26.09 15.59
C PRO A 18 -9.08 27.12 14.87
N SER A 19 -10.40 27.05 15.06
CA SER A 19 -11.35 27.98 14.46
C SER A 19 -11.04 29.42 14.88
N GLY A 20 -11.48 30.39 14.08
CA GLY A 20 -11.33 31.81 14.41
C GLY A 20 -11.85 32.16 15.81
N VAL A 21 -12.93 31.49 16.24
CA VAL A 21 -13.51 31.63 17.58
C VAL A 21 -12.61 31.03 18.67
N ALA A 22 -12.01 29.85 18.45
CA ALA A 22 -11.05 29.27 19.39
C ALA A 22 -9.77 30.12 19.52
N LEU A 23 -9.28 30.70 18.42
CA LEU A 23 -8.15 31.65 18.41
C LEU A 23 -8.48 32.94 19.18
N GLU A 24 -9.69 33.46 18.99
CA GLU A 24 -10.17 34.66 19.67
C GLU A 24 -10.36 34.43 21.18
N LEU A 25 -10.89 33.27 21.58
CA LEU A 25 -10.98 32.84 22.98
C LEU A 25 -9.61 32.73 23.64
N MET A 26 -8.59 32.23 22.93
CA MET A 26 -7.22 32.19 23.44
C MET A 26 -6.66 33.59 23.70
N ARG A 27 -6.94 34.55 22.81
CA ARG A 27 -6.53 35.95 23.00
C ARG A 27 -7.26 36.62 24.17
N MET A 28 -8.54 36.30 24.38
CA MET A 28 -9.35 36.87 25.46
C MET A 28 -8.94 36.37 26.84
N VAL A 29 -8.63 35.08 27.00
CA VAL A 29 -8.28 34.51 28.32
C VAL A 29 -6.93 35.02 28.85
N ASP A 30 -6.03 35.46 27.97
CA ASP A 30 -4.74 36.07 28.31
C ASP A 30 -4.86 37.58 28.62
N ASP A 31 -5.99 38.22 28.29
CA ASP A 31 -6.25 39.63 28.61
C ASP A 31 -6.92 39.74 29.99
N PRO A 32 -6.25 40.33 31.00
CA PRO A 32 -6.82 40.50 32.34
C PRO A 32 -8.07 41.41 32.37
N ALA A 33 -8.36 42.15 31.30
CA ALA A 33 -9.57 42.95 31.15
C ALA A 33 -10.79 42.16 30.61
N SER A 34 -10.61 40.91 30.19
CA SER A 34 -11.68 40.11 29.61
C SER A 34 -12.72 39.67 30.63
N THR A 35 -13.98 39.95 30.31
CA THR A 35 -15.14 39.57 31.12
C THR A 35 -15.74 38.24 30.68
N ILE A 36 -16.43 37.56 31.61
CA ILE A 36 -17.19 36.33 31.31
C ILE A 36 -18.22 36.56 30.19
N GLU A 37 -18.79 37.77 30.08
CA GLU A 37 -19.74 38.13 29.03
C GLU A 37 -19.11 38.26 27.64
N GLN A 38 -17.87 38.73 27.54
CA GLN A 38 -17.13 38.78 26.27
C GLN A 38 -16.77 37.37 25.81
N VAL A 39 -16.31 36.51 26.72
CA VAL A 39 -16.02 35.11 26.43
C VAL A 39 -17.29 34.34 26.05
N THR A 40 -18.40 34.59 26.74
CA THR A 40 -19.70 33.98 26.39
C THR A 40 -20.13 34.39 24.96
N ARG A 41 -20.03 35.68 24.61
CA ARG A 41 -20.34 36.17 23.25
C ARG A 41 -19.43 35.58 22.18
N ALA A 42 -18.15 35.38 22.47
CA ALA A 42 -17.22 34.74 21.55
C ALA A 42 -17.62 33.27 21.30
N VAL A 43 -17.98 32.52 22.34
CA VAL A 43 -18.47 31.14 22.18
C VAL A 43 -19.82 31.09 21.43
N GLU A 44 -20.73 32.04 21.67
CA GLU A 44 -22.02 32.13 20.96
C GLU A 44 -21.87 32.32 19.44
N ALA A 45 -20.75 32.91 18.99
CA ALA A 45 -20.46 33.09 17.57
C ALA A 45 -20.22 31.77 16.82
N ASP A 46 -19.93 30.67 17.54
CA ASP A 46 -19.81 29.32 16.99
C ASP A 46 -20.88 28.39 17.60
N PRO A 47 -22.02 28.18 16.91
CA PRO A 47 -23.10 27.32 17.40
C PRO A 47 -22.68 25.87 17.68
N ALA A 48 -21.62 25.37 17.03
CA ALA A 48 -21.12 24.02 17.25
C ALA A 48 -20.35 23.94 18.58
N ILE A 49 -19.46 24.90 18.85
CA ILE A 49 -18.74 24.99 20.12
C ILE A 49 -19.72 25.27 21.28
N ALA A 50 -20.68 26.18 21.10
CA ALA A 50 -21.70 26.49 22.10
C ALA A 50 -22.58 25.27 22.45
N SER A 51 -23.03 24.51 21.44
CA SER A 51 -23.84 23.30 21.62
C SER A 51 -23.05 22.21 22.33
N GLN A 52 -21.78 21.99 21.97
CA GLN A 52 -20.94 20.97 22.60
C GLN A 52 -20.57 21.32 24.03
N LEU A 53 -20.27 22.59 24.34
CA LEU A 53 -20.04 23.05 25.72
C LEU A 53 -21.27 22.83 26.61
N LEU A 54 -22.47 23.19 26.13
CA LEU A 54 -23.71 22.96 26.88
C LEU A 54 -23.99 21.47 27.09
N LYS A 55 -23.80 20.63 26.07
CA LYS A 55 -23.95 19.17 26.21
C LYS A 55 -22.95 18.58 27.20
N LEU A 56 -21.72 19.09 27.22
CA LEU A 56 -20.66 18.61 28.10
C LEU A 56 -20.89 19.01 29.56
N VAL A 57 -21.32 20.25 29.82
CA VAL A 57 -21.72 20.72 31.17
C VAL A 57 -22.95 20.00 31.70
N ASN A 58 -23.85 19.55 30.81
CA ASN A 58 -25.04 18.78 31.18
C ASN A 58 -24.83 17.28 31.19
N SER A 59 -23.62 16.82 30.87
CA SER A 59 -23.29 15.41 30.95
C SER A 59 -22.96 15.03 32.40
N PRO A 60 -23.06 13.73 32.77
CA PRO A 60 -22.65 13.24 34.09
C PRO A 60 -21.22 13.64 34.49
N LEU A 61 -20.40 14.00 33.48
CA LEU A 61 -19.00 14.33 33.60
C LEU A 61 -18.70 15.67 34.30
N ALA A 62 -19.64 16.62 34.30
CA ALA A 62 -19.42 17.95 34.86
C ALA A 62 -19.80 18.06 36.35
N GLY A 63 -20.36 16.99 36.94
CA GLY A 63 -20.74 16.95 38.35
C GLY A 63 -21.84 17.94 38.75
N VAL A 64 -22.54 18.56 37.78
CA VAL A 64 -23.56 19.58 38.05
C VAL A 64 -24.90 18.91 38.34
N SER A 65 -25.49 19.17 39.51
CA SER A 65 -26.73 18.52 39.96
C SER A 65 -28.01 19.01 39.26
N ARG A 66 -27.93 20.05 38.40
CA ARG A 66 -29.07 20.63 37.67
C ARG A 66 -28.65 20.97 36.24
N ALA A 67 -29.55 20.71 35.28
CA ALA A 67 -29.32 21.02 33.88
C ALA A 67 -29.13 22.54 33.68
N VAL A 68 -28.01 22.90 33.04
CA VAL A 68 -27.58 24.24 32.67
C VAL A 68 -28.06 24.53 31.24
N ALA A 69 -29.08 25.37 31.11
CA ALA A 69 -29.64 25.75 29.80
C ALA A 69 -28.97 27.01 29.19
N SER A 70 -28.19 27.75 29.96
CA SER A 70 -27.57 29.01 29.54
C SER A 70 -26.06 28.89 29.39
N LEU A 71 -25.52 29.38 28.27
CA LEU A 71 -24.09 29.37 28.01
C LEU A 71 -23.31 30.26 28.97
N SER A 72 -23.87 31.40 29.40
CA SER A 72 -23.18 32.26 30.38
C SER A 72 -23.04 31.59 31.74
N LEU A 73 -24.03 30.77 32.13
CA LEU A 73 -23.97 29.96 33.34
C LEU A 73 -22.98 28.81 33.17
N ALA A 74 -22.91 28.19 31.99
CA ALA A 74 -21.92 27.16 31.67
C ALA A 74 -20.48 27.69 31.74
N VAL A 75 -20.20 28.85 31.15
CA VAL A 75 -18.88 29.50 31.19
C VAL A 75 -18.51 29.91 32.62
N ARG A 76 -19.49 30.37 33.41
CA ARG A 76 -19.27 30.73 34.82
C ARG A 76 -18.96 29.51 35.71
N LEU A 77 -19.60 28.38 35.45
CA LEU A 77 -19.39 27.14 36.20
C LEU A 77 -18.07 26.46 35.85
N LEU A 78 -17.70 26.43 34.56
CA LEU A 78 -16.46 25.82 34.10
C LEU A 78 -15.24 26.73 34.33
N GLY A 79 -15.42 28.05 34.26
CA GLY A 79 -14.33 29.02 34.32
C GLY A 79 -13.61 29.22 32.97
N LEU A 80 -12.96 30.38 32.82
CA LEU A 80 -12.42 30.86 31.54
C LEU A 80 -11.32 29.94 30.96
N ARG A 81 -10.44 29.40 31.80
CA ARG A 81 -9.35 28.51 31.37
C ARG A 81 -9.88 27.17 30.85
N THR A 82 -10.85 26.57 31.54
CA THR A 82 -11.49 25.32 31.11
C THR A 82 -12.26 25.52 29.81
N VAL A 83 -12.99 26.63 29.67
CA VAL A 83 -13.70 26.97 28.42
C VAL A 83 -12.73 27.15 27.25
N LYS A 84 -11.59 27.83 27.46
CA LYS A 84 -10.52 27.96 26.45
C LYS A 84 -10.03 26.59 25.99
N ASN A 85 -9.68 25.74 26.95
CA ASN A 85 -9.06 24.44 26.70
C ASN A 85 -10.04 23.44 26.04
N LEU A 86 -11.33 23.49 26.42
CA LEU A 86 -12.39 22.69 25.79
C LEU A 86 -12.73 23.20 24.38
N ALA A 87 -12.82 24.52 24.18
CA ALA A 87 -13.10 25.11 22.87
C ALA A 87 -11.99 24.78 21.85
N LEU A 88 -10.72 24.77 22.27
CA LEU A 88 -9.59 24.35 21.46
C LEU A 88 -9.74 22.89 21.01
N GLY A 89 -10.07 21.99 21.94
CA GLY A 89 -10.29 20.57 21.66
C GLY A 89 -11.47 20.29 20.73
N VAL A 90 -12.62 20.91 21.02
CA VAL A 90 -13.85 20.81 20.24
C VAL A 90 -13.66 21.34 18.82
N SER A 91 -12.98 22.48 18.69
CA SER A 91 -12.75 23.11 17.39
C SER A 91 -11.93 22.23 16.45
N LEU A 92 -10.97 21.47 16.97
CA LEU A 92 -10.13 20.58 16.16
C LEU A 92 -10.89 19.32 15.73
N LEU A 93 -11.75 18.78 16.59
CA LEU A 93 -12.65 17.65 16.27
C LEU A 93 -13.61 17.95 15.12
N GLY A 94 -14.00 19.22 14.92
CA GLY A 94 -14.91 19.64 13.85
C GLY A 94 -14.24 20.05 12.53
N ALA A 95 -12.95 20.40 12.53
CA ALA A 95 -12.33 21.19 11.45
C ALA A 95 -11.63 20.37 10.35
N SER A 96 -11.54 19.03 10.42
CA SER A 96 -10.76 18.27 9.43
C SER A 96 -11.48 16.99 8.98
N ARG A 97 -12.36 17.14 7.99
CA ARG A 97 -12.97 16.04 7.20
C ARG A 97 -12.51 16.00 5.73
N LYS A 98 -11.58 16.86 5.32
CA LYS A 98 -11.02 16.82 3.96
C LYS A 98 -9.80 15.91 3.94
N SER A 99 -9.98 14.74 3.32
CA SER A 99 -8.95 13.73 3.10
C SER A 99 -7.85 14.28 2.18
N VAL A 100 -6.64 14.41 2.73
CA VAL A 100 -5.39 14.70 1.99
C VAL A 100 -4.46 13.47 1.99
N SER A 101 -4.64 12.57 2.96
CA SER A 101 -3.92 11.31 3.13
C SER A 101 -4.93 10.17 3.06
N GLN A 102 -4.61 9.12 2.29
CA GLN A 102 -5.51 7.99 2.05
C GLN A 102 -5.30 6.86 3.08
N SER A 103 -4.09 6.74 3.62
CA SER A 103 -3.71 5.67 4.56
C SER A 103 -3.86 6.07 6.04
N PHE A 104 -4.28 7.31 6.32
CA PHE A 104 -4.60 7.83 7.65
C PHE A 104 -6.11 7.77 7.94
N ASP A 105 -6.49 6.98 8.94
CA ASP A 105 -7.89 6.86 9.37
C ASP A 105 -8.27 8.02 10.30
N PHE A 106 -8.89 9.05 9.72
CA PHE A 106 -9.37 10.23 10.45
C PHE A 106 -10.46 9.89 11.47
N GLU A 107 -11.37 8.96 11.16
CA GLU A 107 -12.48 8.60 12.07
C GLU A 107 -11.92 7.90 13.32
N ARG A 108 -11.01 6.94 13.12
CA ARG A 108 -10.31 6.27 14.21
C ARG A 108 -9.38 7.20 14.99
N PHE A 109 -8.65 8.09 14.33
CA PHE A 109 -7.79 9.06 15.01
C PHE A 109 -8.58 9.92 16.00
N TRP A 110 -9.75 10.43 15.58
CA TRP A 110 -10.59 11.25 16.45
C TRP A 110 -11.24 10.42 17.57
N ALA A 111 -11.62 9.17 17.31
CA ALA A 111 -12.09 8.25 18.34
C ALA A 111 -11.00 7.98 19.40
N GLU A 112 -9.78 7.67 18.97
CA GLU A 112 -8.63 7.46 19.86
C GLU A 112 -8.27 8.73 20.64
N SER A 113 -8.29 9.90 19.99
CA SER A 113 -7.98 11.19 20.64
C SER A 113 -9.02 11.55 21.71
N LEU A 114 -10.31 11.35 21.42
CA LEU A 114 -11.37 11.58 22.40
C LEU A 114 -11.28 10.57 23.56
N ALA A 115 -11.02 9.29 23.26
CA ALA A 115 -10.84 8.25 24.28
C ALA A 115 -9.67 8.57 25.22
N ARG A 116 -8.55 9.08 24.68
CA ARG A 116 -7.40 9.56 25.47
C ARG A 116 -7.79 10.68 26.41
N GLY A 117 -8.55 11.67 25.94
CA GLY A 117 -9.02 12.78 26.77
C GLY A 117 -9.91 12.31 27.93
N VAL A 118 -10.89 11.45 27.64
CA VAL A 118 -11.81 10.91 28.66
C VAL A 118 -11.06 10.03 29.67
N ALA A 119 -10.16 9.16 29.21
CA ALA A 119 -9.33 8.33 30.07
C ALA A 119 -8.38 9.17 30.93
N ALA A 120 -7.71 10.17 30.35
CA ALA A 120 -6.78 11.05 31.06
C ALA A 120 -7.48 11.81 32.18
N ARG A 121 -8.68 12.33 31.93
CA ARG A 121 -9.48 13.01 32.96
C ARG A 121 -9.77 12.10 34.15
N ASN A 122 -10.21 10.86 33.88
CA ASN A 122 -10.59 9.91 34.92
C ASN A 122 -9.38 9.40 35.72
N LEU A 123 -8.24 9.22 35.06
CA LEU A 123 -7.03 8.70 35.70
C LEU A 123 -6.15 9.78 36.34
N ALA A 124 -6.31 11.07 35.98
CA ALA A 124 -5.45 12.16 36.46
C ALA A 124 -5.40 12.31 38.00
N HIS A 125 -6.49 12.03 38.70
CA HIS A 125 -6.54 12.08 40.16
C HIS A 125 -5.53 11.11 40.80
N HIS A 126 -5.36 9.92 40.21
CA HIS A 126 -4.39 8.92 40.69
C HIS A 126 -2.96 9.44 40.64
N PHE A 127 -2.61 10.13 39.56
CA PHE A 127 -1.26 10.68 39.37
C PHE A 127 -1.04 12.00 40.11
N GLY A 128 -2.09 12.68 40.56
CA GLY A 128 -2.01 13.96 41.27
C GLY A 128 -1.25 15.05 40.50
N CYS A 129 -1.32 15.04 39.16
CA CYS A 129 -0.38 15.78 38.30
C CYS A 129 -0.96 17.05 37.65
N CYS A 130 -2.27 17.10 37.41
CA CYS A 130 -2.98 18.26 36.87
C CYS A 130 -4.48 18.18 37.19
N ALA A 131 -5.22 19.26 36.96
CA ALA A 131 -6.66 19.25 37.11
C ALA A 131 -7.32 18.37 36.04
N ALA A 132 -8.50 17.81 36.34
CA ALA A 132 -9.21 16.89 35.45
C ALA A 132 -9.44 17.49 34.04
N ASP A 133 -9.84 18.76 33.96
CA ASP A 133 -10.07 19.45 32.68
C ASP A 133 -8.77 19.67 31.89
N GLU A 134 -7.66 19.92 32.58
CA GLU A 134 -6.34 20.04 31.94
C GLU A 134 -5.87 18.68 31.41
N ALA A 135 -6.10 17.61 32.18
CA ALA A 135 -5.83 16.24 31.77
C ALA A 135 -6.66 15.82 30.54
N PHE A 136 -7.93 16.22 30.49
CA PHE A 136 -8.79 15.99 29.34
C PHE A 136 -8.23 16.63 28.07
N THR A 137 -7.87 17.92 28.14
CA THR A 137 -7.35 18.65 26.99
C THR A 137 -5.99 18.13 26.55
N ILE A 138 -5.06 17.86 27.47
CA ILE A 138 -3.74 17.34 27.07
C ILE A 138 -3.85 15.90 26.53
N GLY A 139 -4.73 15.06 27.09
CA GLY A 139 -5.00 13.73 26.56
C GLY A 139 -5.53 13.78 25.12
N LEU A 140 -6.48 14.70 24.85
CA LEU A 140 -7.06 14.93 23.52
C LEU A 140 -6.04 15.43 22.50
N LEU A 141 -5.13 16.32 22.90
CA LEU A 141 -4.16 16.94 22.00
C LEU A 141 -2.82 16.19 21.93
N SER A 142 -2.60 15.18 22.78
CA SER A 142 -1.33 14.45 22.92
C SER A 142 -0.77 13.83 21.63
N ARG A 143 -1.59 13.66 20.58
CA ARG A 143 -1.19 13.13 19.27
C ARG A 143 -1.59 14.01 18.08
N VAL A 144 -1.88 15.30 18.29
CA VAL A 144 -2.29 16.19 17.20
C VAL A 144 -1.19 16.40 16.15
N GLY A 145 0.08 16.19 16.49
CA GLY A 145 1.20 16.17 15.56
C GLY A 145 1.07 15.07 14.49
N ARG A 146 0.42 13.94 14.80
CA ARG A 146 0.15 12.87 13.83
C ARG A 146 -0.84 13.33 12.74
N LEU A 147 -1.87 14.07 13.16
CA LEU A 147 -2.80 14.75 12.25
C LEU A 147 -2.10 15.85 11.45
N ALA A 148 -1.20 16.59 12.06
CA ALA A 148 -0.41 17.62 11.40
C ALA A 148 0.52 17.05 10.31
N LEU A 149 1.15 15.90 10.55
CA LEU A 149 1.94 15.20 9.53
C LEU A 149 1.04 14.72 8.38
N ALA A 150 -0.11 14.12 8.68
CA ALA A 150 -1.06 13.66 7.67
C ALA A 150 -1.62 14.80 6.80
N THR A 151 -1.86 15.96 7.38
CA THR A 151 -2.39 17.14 6.67
C THR A 151 -1.31 17.91 5.91
N ALA A 152 -0.09 18.01 6.46
CA ALA A 152 1.01 18.72 5.82
C ALA A 152 1.65 17.95 4.66
N PHE A 153 1.80 16.63 4.82
CA PHE A 153 2.59 15.79 3.92
C PHE A 153 1.78 14.76 3.13
N GLY A 154 0.49 14.54 3.44
CA GLY A 154 -0.43 13.74 2.63
C GLY A 154 0.13 12.36 2.26
N SER A 155 0.28 12.10 0.97
CA SER A 155 0.81 10.85 0.42
C SER A 155 2.24 10.51 0.87
N ALA A 156 3.08 11.49 1.20
CA ALA A 156 4.40 11.22 1.76
C ALA A 156 4.31 10.66 3.19
N TYR A 157 3.31 11.09 3.96
CA TYR A 157 3.05 10.51 5.27
C TYR A 157 2.40 9.12 5.16
N ASP A 158 1.58 8.89 4.13
CA ASP A 158 1.02 7.56 3.83
C ASP A 158 2.13 6.51 3.67
N ALA A 159 3.20 6.83 2.94
CA ALA A 159 4.34 5.94 2.77
C ALA A 159 5.03 5.57 4.10
N VAL A 160 5.14 6.52 5.04
CA VAL A 160 5.71 6.29 6.38
C VAL A 160 4.80 5.42 7.23
N LEU A 161 3.48 5.69 7.21
CA LEU A 161 2.49 4.88 7.93
C LEU A 161 2.41 3.44 7.38
N ASP A 162 2.52 3.27 6.07
CA ASP A 162 2.50 1.96 5.42
C ASP A 162 3.79 1.18 5.71
N HIS A 163 4.94 1.85 5.73
CA HIS A 163 6.21 1.24 6.16
C HIS A 163 6.16 0.81 7.63
N ALA A 164 5.62 1.64 8.52
CA ALA A 164 5.45 1.29 9.94
C ALA A 164 4.50 0.10 10.14
N ARG A 165 3.55 -0.13 9.23
CA ARG A 165 2.63 -1.27 9.26
C ARG A 165 3.27 -2.57 8.77
N THR A 166 4.22 -2.50 7.82
CA THR A 166 4.84 -3.67 7.18
C THR A 166 6.17 -4.08 7.81
N ALA A 167 6.87 -3.17 8.51
CA ALA A 167 8.16 -3.42 9.14
C ALA A 167 8.10 -3.23 10.67
N PRO A 168 7.81 -4.28 11.47
CA PRO A 168 7.63 -4.17 12.93
C PRO A 168 8.92 -3.89 13.73
N SER A 169 10.08 -3.81 13.09
CA SER A 169 11.38 -3.59 13.76
C SER A 169 11.77 -2.13 13.96
N ALA A 170 11.12 -1.17 13.28
CA ALA A 170 11.41 0.26 13.39
C ALA A 170 10.23 1.03 14.00
N SER A 171 10.49 1.93 14.95
CA SER A 171 9.40 2.72 15.55
C SER A 171 8.90 3.80 14.59
N LEU A 172 7.58 4.08 14.62
CA LEU A 172 6.99 5.12 13.76
C LEU A 172 7.68 6.49 13.93
N ALA A 173 8.09 6.84 15.16
CA ALA A 173 8.80 8.08 15.43
C ALA A 173 10.19 8.15 14.77
N GLU A 174 10.90 7.02 14.65
CA GLU A 174 12.19 6.98 13.93
C GLU A 174 12.00 7.16 12.43
N LEU A 175 10.96 6.52 11.86
CA LEU A 175 10.63 6.66 10.45
C LEU A 175 10.21 8.10 10.11
N GLU A 176 9.40 8.72 10.98
CA GLU A 176 9.01 10.13 10.86
C GLU A 176 10.22 11.07 10.94
N ARG A 177 11.13 10.89 11.90
CA ARG A 177 12.36 11.68 12.00
C ARG A 177 13.25 11.51 10.77
N ARG A 178 13.37 10.29 10.25
CA ARG A 178 14.19 10.00 9.08
C ARG A 178 13.65 10.70 7.83
N GLU A 179 12.33 10.69 7.64
CA GLU A 179 11.69 11.23 6.44
C GLU A 179 11.49 12.76 6.51
N PHE A 180 11.01 13.27 7.66
CA PHE A 180 10.58 14.67 7.80
C PHE A 180 11.49 15.51 8.70
N GLY A 181 12.48 14.90 9.36
CA GLY A 181 13.37 15.58 10.31
C GLY A 181 12.70 15.97 11.64
N ILE A 182 11.45 15.58 11.86
CA ILE A 182 10.66 15.80 13.08
C ILE A 182 9.64 14.66 13.23
N ASP A 183 9.41 14.16 14.45
CA ASP A 183 8.36 13.17 14.70
C ASP A 183 7.04 13.80 15.19
N GLN A 184 5.99 12.97 15.29
CA GLN A 184 4.68 13.39 15.76
C GLN A 184 4.67 13.97 17.19
N ASN A 185 5.54 13.53 18.09
CA ASN A 185 5.59 13.98 19.48
C ASN A 185 6.29 15.34 19.59
N GLU A 186 7.40 15.51 18.88
CA GLU A 186 8.10 16.78 18.72
C GLU A 186 7.20 17.82 18.05
N LEU A 187 6.53 17.45 16.96
CA LEU A 187 5.60 18.33 16.25
C LEU A 187 4.41 18.72 17.13
N THR A 188 3.84 17.77 17.88
CA THR A 188 2.79 18.07 18.87
C THR A 188 3.28 19.09 19.89
N ALA A 189 4.48 18.90 20.46
CA ALA A 189 5.02 19.81 21.47
C ALA A 189 5.25 21.23 20.94
N GLU A 190 5.74 21.38 19.69
CA GLU A 190 5.87 22.69 19.06
C GLU A 190 4.50 23.36 18.83
N MET A 191 3.49 22.59 18.39
CA MET A 191 2.12 23.10 18.24
C MET A 191 1.50 23.54 19.57
N LEU A 192 1.66 22.75 20.64
CA LEU A 192 1.16 23.11 21.97
C LEU A 192 1.86 24.36 22.53
N THR A 193 3.16 24.52 22.24
CA THR A 193 3.92 25.72 22.60
C THR A 193 3.39 26.94 21.87
N ASP A 194 3.10 26.82 20.57
CA ASP A 194 2.50 27.90 19.76
C ASP A 194 1.09 28.28 20.25
N TRP A 195 0.32 27.29 20.72
CA TRP A 195 -0.99 27.49 21.35
C TRP A 195 -0.93 27.90 22.82
N ARG A 196 0.28 28.19 23.34
CA ARG A 196 0.53 28.69 24.69
C ARG A 196 0.02 27.77 25.80
N LEU A 197 0.12 26.46 25.62
CA LEU A 197 -0.02 25.52 26.73
C LEU A 197 1.24 25.57 27.61
N ALA A 198 1.10 25.22 28.89
CA ALA A 198 2.22 25.25 29.84
C ALA A 198 3.34 24.28 29.41
N ASP A 199 4.59 24.70 29.59
CA ASP A 199 5.78 23.94 29.16
C ASP A 199 5.81 22.51 29.70
N VAL A 200 5.29 22.30 30.92
CA VAL A 200 5.14 20.99 31.57
C VAL A 200 4.40 19.97 30.68
N TYR A 201 3.40 20.43 29.90
CA TYR A 201 2.65 19.59 28.97
C TYR A 201 3.44 19.30 27.69
N CYS A 202 4.15 20.30 27.17
CA CYS A 202 5.01 20.15 26.00
C CYS A 202 6.15 19.16 26.26
N HIS A 203 6.77 19.23 27.45
CA HIS A 203 7.80 18.28 27.88
C HIS A 203 7.24 16.87 28.04
N ALA A 204 6.09 16.71 28.70
CA ALA A 204 5.47 15.41 28.91
C ALA A 204 5.09 14.70 27.59
N VAL A 205 4.62 15.45 26.58
CA VAL A 205 4.28 14.87 25.27
C VAL A 205 5.52 14.37 24.52
N ARG A 206 6.66 15.08 24.60
CA ARG A 206 7.89 14.68 23.90
C ARG A 206 8.40 13.30 24.33
N CYS A 207 8.15 12.90 25.57
CA CYS A 207 8.66 11.64 26.14
C CYS A 207 7.59 10.57 26.39
N GLN A 208 6.32 10.78 26.02
CA GLN A 208 5.19 9.89 26.38
C GLN A 208 5.38 8.43 25.91
N ASP A 209 5.99 8.19 24.75
CA ASP A 209 6.15 6.84 24.20
C ASP A 209 7.40 6.12 24.74
N ALA A 210 8.39 6.86 25.26
CA ALA A 210 9.64 6.32 25.83
C ALA A 210 9.63 6.23 27.37
N ILE A 211 8.54 6.68 28.02
CA ILE A 211 8.48 6.82 29.48
C ILE A 211 8.56 5.49 30.24
N SER A 212 8.30 4.36 29.58
CA SER A 212 8.43 3.01 30.16
C SER A 212 9.86 2.65 30.56
N GLU A 213 10.87 3.36 30.04
CA GLU A 213 12.29 3.15 30.35
C GLU A 213 12.78 4.03 31.52
N VAL A 214 11.97 4.98 31.97
CA VAL A 214 12.35 5.94 33.02
C VAL A 214 11.98 5.40 34.42
N PRO A 215 12.96 5.23 35.34
CA PRO A 215 12.72 4.66 36.68
C PRO A 215 11.69 5.43 37.54
N SER A 216 11.01 4.73 38.47
CA SER A 216 9.98 5.33 39.34
C SER A 216 10.47 6.39 40.32
N ALA A 217 11.79 6.50 40.54
CA ALA A 217 12.40 7.39 41.54
C ALA A 217 12.45 8.87 41.14
N GLU A 218 12.31 9.22 39.85
CA GLU A 218 12.35 10.61 39.33
C GLU A 218 10.94 11.19 39.13
N GLU A 219 10.15 11.30 40.19
CA GLU A 219 8.74 11.69 40.10
C GLU A 219 8.52 13.22 40.12
N ASN A 220 8.98 13.90 39.08
CA ASN A 220 8.58 15.29 38.84
C ASN A 220 7.20 15.36 38.15
N ARG A 221 6.58 16.55 38.11
CA ARG A 221 5.24 16.75 37.54
C ARG A 221 5.16 16.33 36.05
N GLU A 222 6.23 16.52 35.29
CA GLU A 222 6.32 16.17 33.86
C GLU A 222 6.28 14.65 33.65
N VAL A 223 7.06 13.90 34.42
CA VAL A 223 7.10 12.43 34.37
C VAL A 223 5.75 11.83 34.75
N LYS A 224 5.04 12.41 35.72
CA LYS A 224 3.69 11.98 36.10
C LYS A 224 2.69 12.17 34.96
N ILE A 225 2.76 13.31 34.26
CA ILE A 225 1.90 13.58 33.09
C ILE A 225 2.29 12.66 31.92
N ALA A 226 3.58 12.42 31.67
CA ALA A 226 4.04 11.52 30.60
C ALA A 226 3.58 10.06 30.83
N ARG A 227 3.65 9.56 32.07
CA ARG A 227 3.12 8.24 32.46
C ARG A 227 1.61 8.16 32.31
N LEU A 228 0.88 9.21 32.69
CA LEU A 228 -0.55 9.31 32.45
C LEU A 228 -0.84 9.21 30.94
N LEU A 229 -0.15 9.99 30.10
CA LEU A 229 -0.32 10.01 28.64
C LEU A 229 0.00 8.64 27.98
N HIS A 230 1.01 7.94 28.48
CA HIS A 230 1.36 6.59 28.03
C HIS A 230 0.25 5.59 28.36
N LEU A 231 -0.23 5.56 29.61
CA LEU A 231 -1.28 4.65 30.05
C LEU A 231 -2.60 4.92 29.33
N VAL A 232 -3.03 6.18 29.23
CA VAL A 232 -4.29 6.53 28.55
C VAL A 232 -4.20 6.25 27.05
N GLY A 233 -2.99 6.24 26.49
CA GLY A 233 -2.74 5.79 25.14
C GLY A 233 -3.10 4.33 24.93
N ALA A 234 -2.65 3.44 25.82
CA ALA A 234 -3.01 2.02 25.79
C ALA A 234 -4.51 1.81 26.05
N VAL A 235 -5.10 2.54 27.01
CA VAL A 235 -6.55 2.50 27.29
C VAL A 235 -7.36 2.91 26.06
N ALA A 236 -6.96 3.98 25.38
CA ALA A 236 -7.66 4.50 24.22
C ALA A 236 -7.60 3.54 23.01
N THR A 237 -6.48 2.82 22.82
CA THR A 237 -6.39 1.78 21.79
C THR A 237 -7.43 0.69 22.01
N VAL A 238 -7.69 0.31 23.26
CA VAL A 238 -8.73 -0.67 23.61
C VAL A 238 -10.14 -0.10 23.43
N LEU A 239 -10.39 1.13 23.89
CA LEU A 239 -11.74 1.73 23.84
C LEU A 239 -12.18 2.18 22.44
N ALA A 240 -11.25 2.61 21.58
CA ALA A 240 -11.53 3.10 20.23
C ALA A 240 -11.30 2.03 19.14
N GLY A 241 -10.89 0.81 19.51
CA GLY A 241 -10.72 -0.31 18.60
C GLY A 241 -12.06 -0.88 18.11
N SER A 242 -12.10 -1.35 16.85
CA SER A 242 -13.27 -2.01 16.27
C SER A 242 -13.44 -3.47 16.70
N GLU A 243 -12.35 -4.10 17.18
CA GLU A 243 -12.33 -5.44 17.76
C GLU A 243 -11.44 -5.40 19.01
N ILE A 244 -11.93 -5.95 20.13
CA ILE A 244 -11.27 -5.87 21.42
C ILE A 244 -10.78 -7.26 21.82
N TYR A 245 -9.46 -7.45 21.84
CA TYR A 245 -8.86 -8.75 22.13
C TYR A 245 -8.55 -8.92 23.62
N GLN A 246 -8.66 -10.17 24.07
CA GLN A 246 -8.36 -10.56 25.44
C GLN A 246 -6.88 -10.27 25.82
N GLU A 247 -5.98 -10.32 24.83
CA GLU A 247 -4.55 -10.02 25.01
C GLU A 247 -4.27 -8.53 25.23
N ASP A 248 -4.96 -7.64 24.50
CA ASP A 248 -4.85 -6.18 24.70
C ASP A 248 -5.34 -5.78 26.09
N LEU A 249 -6.41 -6.43 26.56
CA LEU A 249 -6.93 -6.27 27.91
C LEU A 249 -5.93 -6.76 28.98
N LEU A 250 -5.22 -7.87 28.72
CA LEU A 250 -4.18 -8.38 29.63
C LEU A 250 -2.91 -7.49 29.64
N ALA A 251 -2.49 -7.00 28.47
CA ALA A 251 -1.35 -6.09 28.34
C ALA A 251 -1.60 -4.75 29.04
N LEU A 252 -2.85 -4.30 29.05
CA LEU A 252 -3.27 -3.07 29.72
C LEU A 252 -3.02 -3.13 31.24
N GLY A 253 -3.25 -4.29 31.86
CA GLY A 253 -2.95 -4.51 33.29
C GLY A 253 -1.46 -4.37 33.62
N ALA A 254 -0.58 -4.85 32.75
CA ALA A 254 0.88 -4.70 32.94
C ALA A 254 1.32 -3.23 32.80
N THR A 255 0.72 -2.48 31.87
CA THR A 255 0.99 -1.05 31.69
C THR A 255 0.48 -0.23 32.88
N ALA A 256 -0.71 -0.54 33.41
CA ALA A 256 -1.25 0.08 34.62
C ALA A 256 -0.36 -0.16 35.85
N SER A 257 0.15 -1.38 36.01
CA SER A 257 1.06 -1.73 37.11
C SER A 257 2.39 -0.96 37.03
N ARG A 258 2.98 -0.82 35.82
CA ARG A 258 4.17 0.02 35.61
C ARG A 258 3.90 1.51 35.88
N ALA A 259 2.67 1.96 35.71
CA ALA A 259 2.25 3.31 36.04
C ALA A 259 1.92 3.52 37.53
N GLY A 260 2.08 2.49 38.37
CA GLY A 260 1.86 2.58 39.81
C GLY A 260 0.39 2.49 40.23
N ILE A 261 -0.48 1.90 39.41
CA ILE A 261 -1.89 1.64 39.76
C ILE A 261 -2.04 0.15 40.09
N ASP A 262 -2.73 -0.16 41.20
CA ASP A 262 -3.08 -1.54 41.53
C ASP A 262 -4.03 -2.14 40.48
N GLY A 263 -3.84 -3.42 40.14
CA GLY A 263 -4.61 -4.06 39.06
C GLY A 263 -6.12 -4.14 39.33
N ALA A 264 -6.53 -4.28 40.60
CA ALA A 264 -7.95 -4.32 40.96
C ALA A 264 -8.57 -2.91 41.01
N GLU A 265 -7.80 -1.90 41.43
CA GLU A 265 -8.18 -0.50 41.30
C GLU A 265 -8.34 -0.07 39.85
N PHE A 266 -7.36 -0.40 39.01
CA PHE A 266 -7.37 -0.09 37.59
C PHE A 266 -8.56 -0.74 36.87
N SER A 267 -8.84 -2.02 37.16
CA SER A 267 -9.98 -2.73 36.57
C SER A 267 -11.32 -2.05 36.91
N ARG A 268 -11.50 -1.54 38.14
CA ARG A 268 -12.70 -0.78 38.52
C ARG A 268 -12.80 0.55 37.78
N GLN A 269 -11.69 1.28 37.68
CA GLN A 269 -11.65 2.58 36.99
C GLN A 269 -11.86 2.42 35.48
N PHE A 270 -11.31 1.36 34.88
CA PHE A 270 -11.51 1.05 33.46
C PHE A 270 -12.94 0.63 33.17
N ASP A 271 -13.55 -0.25 33.97
CA ASP A 271 -14.94 -0.67 33.75
C ASP A 271 -15.90 0.53 33.87
N ALA A 272 -15.69 1.42 34.86
CA ALA A 272 -16.46 2.66 34.98
C ALA A 272 -16.24 3.60 33.78
N LEU A 273 -15.00 3.75 33.32
CA LEU A 273 -14.67 4.51 32.12
C LEU A 273 -15.34 3.92 30.87
N ASN A 274 -15.35 2.60 30.75
CA ASN A 274 -15.90 1.87 29.62
C ASN A 274 -17.44 2.00 29.53
N ASP A 275 -18.12 2.06 30.67
CA ASP A 275 -19.56 2.35 30.76
C ASP A 275 -19.91 3.81 30.40
N GLU A 276 -18.97 4.73 30.58
CA GLU A 276 -19.12 6.14 30.27
C GLU A 276 -18.75 6.47 28.82
N TRP A 277 -17.75 5.79 28.26
CA TRP A 277 -17.14 6.07 26.96
C TRP A 277 -18.17 6.22 25.81
N PRO A 278 -19.10 5.27 25.58
CA PRO A 278 -20.10 5.40 24.51
C PRO A 278 -21.00 6.62 24.67
N LYS A 279 -21.32 7.00 25.91
CA LYS A 279 -22.17 8.16 26.22
C LYS A 279 -21.46 9.44 25.85
N VAL A 280 -20.17 9.55 26.18
CA VAL A 280 -19.36 10.74 25.84
C VAL A 280 -19.13 10.82 24.33
N ALA A 281 -18.76 9.71 23.68
CA ALA A 281 -18.55 9.66 22.24
C ALA A 281 -19.77 10.12 21.43
N SER A 282 -20.99 9.79 21.90
CA SER A 282 -22.23 10.22 21.27
C SER A 282 -22.42 11.75 21.23
N ILE A 283 -21.91 12.48 22.23
CA ILE A 283 -21.98 13.95 22.29
C ILE A 283 -21.20 14.57 21.12
N PHE A 284 -20.09 13.94 20.75
CA PHE A 284 -19.16 14.38 19.70
C PHE A 284 -19.44 13.71 18.35
N SER A 285 -20.51 12.93 18.22
CA SER A 285 -20.83 12.16 17.01
C SER A 285 -19.72 11.19 16.57
N VAL A 286 -18.98 10.65 17.54
CA VAL A 286 -17.94 9.65 17.34
C VAL A 286 -18.54 8.27 17.56
N ARG A 287 -18.24 7.30 16.67
CA ARG A 287 -18.66 5.91 16.87
C ARG A 287 -17.89 5.29 18.03
N ALA A 288 -18.59 4.67 18.96
CA ALA A 288 -18.01 3.99 20.11
C ALA A 288 -18.82 2.76 20.46
N GLN A 289 -18.13 1.68 20.84
CA GLN A 289 -18.71 0.47 21.42
C GLN A 289 -18.08 0.24 22.80
N ALA A 290 -18.82 -0.39 23.71
CA ALA A 290 -18.29 -0.75 25.02
C ALA A 290 -17.37 -1.97 24.90
N ALA A 291 -16.23 -1.92 25.58
CA ALA A 291 -15.31 -3.04 25.74
C ALA A 291 -15.87 -4.13 26.68
N PRO A 292 -15.36 -5.37 26.63
CA PRO A 292 -15.58 -6.36 27.67
C PRO A 292 -15.02 -5.87 29.02
N SER A 293 -15.66 -6.25 30.13
CA SER A 293 -15.16 -5.91 31.49
C SER A 293 -13.76 -6.51 31.71
N LEU A 294 -12.82 -5.68 32.16
CA LEU A 294 -11.49 -6.13 32.56
C LEU A 294 -11.57 -7.05 33.77
N ARG A 295 -12.47 -6.75 34.71
CA ARG A 295 -12.67 -7.56 35.91
C ARG A 295 -13.09 -8.97 35.55
N GLU A 296 -14.09 -9.13 34.68
CA GLU A 296 -14.59 -10.44 34.23
C GLU A 296 -13.53 -11.21 33.41
N THR A 297 -12.81 -10.49 32.55
CA THR A 297 -11.76 -11.02 31.67
C THR A 297 -10.54 -11.53 32.46
N HIS A 298 -10.09 -10.79 33.47
CA HIS A 298 -9.01 -11.22 34.37
C HIS A 298 -9.43 -12.42 35.22
N THR A 299 -10.69 -12.51 35.67
CA THR A 299 -11.19 -13.71 36.35
C THR A 299 -11.23 -14.94 35.45
N ARG A 300 -11.61 -14.80 34.16
CA ARG A 300 -11.60 -15.91 33.19
C ARG A 300 -10.19 -16.34 32.80
N ALA A 301 -9.28 -15.39 32.53
CA ALA A 301 -7.90 -15.68 32.13
C ALA A 301 -7.06 -16.31 33.26
N ARG A 302 -7.33 -15.97 34.53
CA ARG A 302 -6.68 -16.62 35.68
C ARG A 302 -7.18 -18.04 35.97
N ARG A 303 -8.37 -18.39 35.49
CA ARG A 303 -9.08 -19.65 35.78
C ARG A 303 -8.94 -20.73 34.70
N GLY A 304 -8.83 -20.34 33.43
CA GLY A 304 -9.02 -21.22 32.25
C GLY A 304 -8.11 -22.46 32.10
N HIS A 305 -7.02 -22.61 32.84
CA HIS A 305 -6.15 -23.80 32.75
C HIS A 305 -6.11 -24.65 34.04
N ARG A 306 -6.87 -24.26 35.07
CA ARG A 306 -6.93 -24.96 36.38
C ARG A 306 -8.34 -25.34 36.81
N ASP A 307 -9.35 -24.85 36.11
CA ASP A 307 -10.75 -25.20 36.34
C ASP A 307 -11.02 -26.63 35.85
N VAL A 308 -11.31 -27.55 36.77
CA VAL A 308 -11.65 -28.95 36.49
C VAL A 308 -13.06 -29.22 36.96
N LEU A 309 -13.90 -29.76 36.08
CA LEU A 309 -15.21 -30.28 36.44
C LEU A 309 -15.11 -31.75 36.82
N VAL A 310 -15.57 -32.12 38.02
CA VAL A 310 -15.72 -33.51 38.44
C VAL A 310 -17.21 -33.87 38.44
N VAL A 311 -17.57 -34.95 37.75
CA VAL A 311 -18.95 -35.41 37.60
C VAL A 311 -19.06 -36.83 38.14
N ASP A 312 -19.88 -37.03 39.16
CA ASP A 312 -20.14 -38.32 39.80
C ASP A 312 -21.47 -38.22 40.54
N ASP A 313 -22.29 -39.28 40.53
CA ASP A 313 -23.58 -39.28 41.23
C ASP A 313 -23.45 -39.57 42.73
N ASP A 314 -22.28 -40.04 43.20
CA ASP A 314 -21.96 -40.20 44.62
C ASP A 314 -21.32 -38.93 45.21
N PRO A 315 -22.00 -38.23 46.15
CA PRO A 315 -21.46 -37.04 46.82
C PRO A 315 -20.15 -37.28 47.56
N SER A 316 -19.90 -38.51 48.01
CA SER A 316 -18.69 -38.90 48.73
C SER A 316 -17.47 -38.90 47.80
N VAL A 317 -17.66 -39.38 46.56
CA VAL A 317 -16.63 -39.38 45.51
C VAL A 317 -16.32 -37.95 45.07
N LEU A 318 -17.36 -37.13 44.86
CA LEU A 318 -17.21 -35.71 44.56
C LEU A 318 -16.39 -34.97 45.63
N HIS A 319 -16.68 -35.22 46.92
CA HIS A 319 -15.97 -34.59 48.03
C HIS A 319 -14.49 -35.02 48.09
N LEU A 320 -14.22 -36.33 47.96
CA LEU A 320 -12.87 -36.87 47.98
C LEU A 320 -12.03 -36.31 46.82
N MET A 321 -12.60 -36.31 45.61
CA MET A 321 -11.89 -35.90 44.41
C MET A 321 -11.69 -34.39 44.35
N SER A 322 -12.67 -33.61 44.82
CA SER A 322 -12.53 -32.18 45.02
C SER A 322 -11.39 -31.84 45.96
N LYS A 323 -11.27 -32.55 47.09
CA LYS A 323 -10.19 -32.33 48.04
C LYS A 323 -8.82 -32.65 47.42
N LEU A 324 -8.70 -33.81 46.78
CA LEU A 324 -7.45 -34.26 46.15
C LEU A 324 -6.94 -33.27 45.09
N LEU A 325 -7.84 -32.79 44.23
CA LEU A 325 -7.49 -31.88 43.14
C LEU A 325 -7.21 -30.46 43.63
N ARG A 326 -7.95 -29.97 44.64
CA ARG A 326 -7.66 -28.68 45.29
C ARG A 326 -6.31 -28.69 46.00
N ASP A 327 -5.97 -29.78 46.69
CA ASP A 327 -4.64 -29.96 47.31
C ASP A 327 -3.52 -29.97 46.26
N ALA A 328 -3.82 -30.37 45.03
CA ALA A 328 -2.91 -30.32 43.88
C ALA A 328 -2.91 -28.97 43.13
N GLY A 329 -3.70 -27.99 43.56
CA GLY A 329 -3.73 -26.64 43.03
C GLY A 329 -4.72 -26.38 41.89
N TYR A 330 -5.70 -27.27 41.69
CA TYR A 330 -6.79 -27.10 40.72
C TYR A 330 -8.04 -26.47 41.36
N ASP A 331 -8.76 -25.68 40.58
CA ASP A 331 -10.05 -25.11 40.96
C ASP A 331 -11.17 -26.07 40.55
N VAL A 332 -11.84 -26.69 41.52
CA VAL A 332 -12.75 -27.81 41.24
C VAL A 332 -14.22 -27.37 41.27
N ARG A 333 -14.93 -27.64 40.18
CA ARG A 333 -16.39 -27.66 40.08
C ARG A 333 -16.90 -29.08 40.18
N THR A 334 -18.10 -29.26 40.71
CA THR A 334 -18.72 -30.59 40.86
C THR A 334 -20.11 -30.59 40.24
N ALA A 335 -20.49 -31.70 39.61
CA ALA A 335 -21.85 -31.94 39.13
C ALA A 335 -22.29 -33.36 39.56
N GLY A 336 -23.56 -33.50 39.95
CA GLY A 336 -24.14 -34.76 40.40
C GLY A 336 -24.62 -35.68 39.27
N GLY A 337 -24.49 -35.27 38.01
CA GLY A 337 -24.89 -36.06 36.85
C GLY A 337 -24.64 -35.37 35.51
N GLY A 338 -24.75 -36.12 34.41
CA GLY A 338 -24.33 -35.66 33.08
C GLY A 338 -25.05 -34.42 32.55
N LYS A 339 -26.35 -34.24 32.82
CA LYS A 339 -27.09 -33.06 32.33
C LYS A 339 -26.61 -31.75 32.95
N GLU A 340 -26.38 -31.76 34.26
CA GLU A 340 -25.83 -30.61 35.00
C GLU A 340 -24.41 -30.31 34.51
N ALA A 341 -23.59 -31.35 34.31
CA ALA A 341 -22.25 -31.21 33.78
C ALA A 341 -22.21 -30.56 32.39
N PHE A 342 -23.07 -31.01 31.47
CA PHE A 342 -23.17 -30.44 30.13
C PHE A 342 -23.52 -28.94 30.16
N GLN A 343 -24.44 -28.53 31.05
CA GLN A 343 -24.81 -27.13 31.25
C GLN A 343 -23.66 -26.30 31.80
N LEU A 344 -22.92 -26.82 32.78
CA LEU A 344 -21.76 -26.14 33.37
C LEU A 344 -20.62 -25.97 32.37
N VAL A 345 -20.34 -26.98 31.55
CA VAL A 345 -19.34 -26.90 30.47
C VAL A 345 -19.66 -25.74 29.52
N HIS A 346 -20.93 -25.60 29.11
CA HIS A 346 -21.35 -24.54 28.18
C HIS A 346 -21.47 -23.16 28.82
N SER A 347 -21.99 -23.07 30.05
CA SER A 347 -22.26 -21.79 30.71
C SER A 347 -21.03 -21.18 31.38
N GLU A 348 -20.15 -22.01 31.95
CA GLU A 348 -18.91 -21.58 32.61
C GLU A 348 -17.66 -21.71 31.71
N GLY A 349 -17.76 -22.39 30.55
CA GLY A 349 -16.65 -22.55 29.60
C GLY A 349 -15.54 -23.48 30.11
N LEU A 350 -15.92 -24.58 30.76
CA LEU A 350 -14.97 -25.50 31.40
C LEU A 350 -14.30 -26.41 30.37
N GLN A 351 -12.96 -26.40 30.33
CA GLN A 351 -12.16 -27.08 29.32
C GLN A 351 -11.53 -28.40 29.81
N LEU A 352 -11.63 -28.72 31.10
CA LEU A 352 -11.23 -30.01 31.68
C LEU A 352 -12.39 -30.66 32.43
N VAL A 353 -12.73 -31.89 32.06
CA VAL A 353 -13.83 -32.65 32.65
C VAL A 353 -13.37 -34.05 33.05
N ILE A 354 -13.67 -34.47 34.28
CA ILE A 354 -13.56 -35.83 34.77
C ILE A 354 -14.99 -36.30 35.05
N ALA A 355 -15.44 -37.37 34.40
CA ALA A 355 -16.81 -37.85 34.56
C ALA A 355 -16.86 -39.34 34.85
N ASP A 356 -17.71 -39.74 35.79
CA ASP A 356 -18.04 -41.16 35.96
C ASP A 356 -18.72 -41.70 34.71
N TRP A 357 -18.41 -42.95 34.38
CA TRP A 357 -19.10 -43.67 33.35
C TRP A 357 -20.58 -43.81 33.73
N LYS A 358 -20.88 -44.40 34.89
CA LYS A 358 -22.25 -44.81 35.23
C LYS A 358 -22.93 -43.77 36.09
N MET A 359 -23.81 -42.98 35.48
CA MET A 359 -24.59 -41.97 36.19
C MET A 359 -26.07 -42.04 35.78
N PRO A 360 -27.02 -41.62 36.63
CA PRO A 360 -28.43 -41.56 36.30
C PRO A 360 -28.74 -40.55 35.19
N GLU A 361 -29.78 -40.84 34.41
CA GLU A 361 -30.31 -40.03 33.29
C GLU A 361 -29.38 -39.83 32.08
N MET A 362 -28.17 -39.31 32.32
CA MET A 362 -27.14 -39.08 31.31
C MET A 362 -25.82 -39.62 31.86
N ASP A 363 -25.41 -40.76 31.29
CA ASP A 363 -24.16 -41.42 31.62
C ASP A 363 -22.95 -40.68 31.01
N GLY A 364 -21.73 -41.05 31.42
CA GLY A 364 -20.50 -40.37 31.00
C GLY A 364 -20.25 -40.44 29.49
N LEU A 365 -20.68 -41.52 28.84
CA LEU A 365 -20.58 -41.68 27.38
C LEU A 365 -21.56 -40.76 26.64
N ALA A 366 -22.80 -40.68 27.12
CA ALA A 366 -23.82 -39.78 26.58
C ALA A 366 -23.41 -38.31 26.78
N LEU A 367 -22.83 -37.96 27.94
CA LEU A 367 -22.24 -36.64 28.19
C LEU A 367 -21.13 -36.33 27.19
N CYS A 368 -20.21 -37.28 26.96
CA CYS A 368 -19.12 -37.11 26.01
C CYS A 368 -19.63 -36.85 24.60
N ARG A 369 -20.57 -37.68 24.10
CA ARG A 369 -21.17 -37.47 22.78
C ARG A 369 -21.91 -36.13 22.69
N ALA A 370 -22.58 -35.70 23.75
CA ALA A 370 -23.26 -34.42 23.80
C ALA A 370 -22.27 -33.25 23.67
N ILE A 371 -21.14 -33.29 24.39
CA ILE A 371 -20.08 -32.26 24.31
C ILE A 371 -19.42 -32.26 22.91
N ARG A 372 -19.20 -33.44 22.31
CA ARG A 372 -18.61 -33.53 20.95
C ARG A 372 -19.58 -33.10 19.84
N GLY A 373 -20.89 -33.25 20.06
CA GLY A 373 -21.93 -32.86 19.11
C GLY A 373 -22.40 -31.40 19.24
N SER A 374 -21.92 -30.65 20.24
CA SER A 374 -22.34 -29.27 20.48
C SER A 374 -21.42 -28.25 19.80
N GLU A 375 -21.98 -27.38 18.95
CA GLU A 375 -21.29 -26.21 18.44
C GLU A 375 -21.22 -25.12 19.54
N GLY A 376 -20.00 -24.80 20.01
CA GLY A 376 -19.76 -23.66 20.92
C GLY A 376 -18.97 -23.93 22.19
N ALA A 377 -18.75 -25.18 22.60
CA ALA A 377 -18.02 -25.52 23.83
C ALA A 377 -16.49 -25.35 23.73
N GLY A 378 -15.94 -25.14 22.53
CA GLY A 378 -14.49 -25.17 22.30
C GLY A 378 -13.89 -26.56 22.52
N PHE A 379 -12.56 -26.69 22.50
CA PHE A 379 -11.89 -27.93 22.84
C PHE A 379 -12.03 -28.21 24.35
N VAL A 380 -12.64 -29.34 24.69
CA VAL A 380 -12.83 -29.82 26.07
C VAL A 380 -12.13 -31.16 26.21
N TYR A 381 -11.15 -31.22 27.12
CA TYR A 381 -10.43 -32.44 27.45
C TYR A 381 -11.20 -33.26 28.51
N LEU A 382 -11.64 -34.47 28.15
CA LEU A 382 -12.57 -35.27 28.93
C LEU A 382 -12.00 -36.65 29.30
N ILE A 383 -11.96 -36.91 30.62
CA ILE A 383 -11.48 -38.15 31.24
C ILE A 383 -12.66 -38.94 31.80
N ILE A 384 -12.87 -40.18 31.33
CA ILE A 384 -13.92 -41.07 31.86
C ILE A 384 -13.39 -41.94 32.99
N LEU A 385 -14.05 -41.93 34.15
CA LEU A 385 -13.79 -42.87 35.24
C LEU A 385 -14.65 -44.13 35.04
N THR A 386 -14.05 -45.32 34.96
CA THR A 386 -14.76 -46.59 34.75
C THR A 386 -14.53 -47.57 35.89
N GLY A 387 -15.55 -48.31 36.30
CA GLY A 387 -15.42 -49.41 37.27
C GLY A 387 -15.00 -50.75 36.67
N SER A 388 -14.85 -50.83 35.34
CA SER A 388 -14.55 -52.08 34.63
C SER A 388 -13.27 -51.98 33.80
N THR A 389 -12.55 -53.10 33.71
CA THR A 389 -11.33 -53.25 32.91
C THR A 389 -11.54 -54.06 31.62
N ASP A 390 -12.80 -54.32 31.24
CA ASP A 390 -13.11 -55.06 30.01
C ASP A 390 -12.86 -54.23 28.76
N GLU A 391 -12.34 -54.88 27.71
CA GLU A 391 -11.89 -54.22 26.47
C GLU A 391 -13.03 -53.55 25.70
N ASP A 392 -14.22 -54.14 25.73
CA ASP A 392 -15.41 -53.62 25.04
C ASP A 392 -15.84 -52.27 25.66
N SER A 393 -15.75 -52.15 26.98
CA SER A 393 -16.04 -50.90 27.67
C SER A 393 -15.00 -49.82 27.32
N LEU A 394 -13.72 -50.15 27.30
CA LEU A 394 -12.69 -49.17 26.94
C LEU A 394 -12.86 -48.64 25.50
N ALA A 395 -13.18 -49.52 24.55
CA ALA A 395 -13.47 -49.13 23.18
C ALA A 395 -14.66 -48.16 23.08
N GLN A 396 -15.75 -48.43 23.82
CA GLN A 396 -16.94 -47.57 23.86
C GLN A 396 -16.66 -46.16 24.39
N ALA A 397 -15.73 -46.01 25.33
CA ALA A 397 -15.33 -44.70 25.85
C ALA A 397 -14.67 -43.82 24.79
N PHE A 398 -13.75 -44.39 24.01
CA PHE A 398 -13.09 -43.67 22.92
C PHE A 398 -14.01 -43.45 21.71
N GLU A 399 -14.87 -44.40 21.36
CA GLU A 399 -15.87 -44.24 20.31
C GLU A 399 -16.87 -43.12 20.63
N ALA A 400 -17.19 -42.94 21.92
CA ALA A 400 -18.00 -41.81 22.39
C ALA A 400 -17.25 -40.46 22.33
N GLY A 401 -15.93 -40.49 22.10
CA GLY A 401 -15.08 -39.32 21.91
C GLY A 401 -14.31 -38.86 23.15
N ALA A 402 -14.16 -39.70 24.17
CA ALA A 402 -13.37 -39.37 25.36
C ALA A 402 -11.88 -39.23 24.99
N ASP A 403 -11.19 -38.28 25.62
CA ASP A 403 -9.76 -38.08 25.37
C ASP A 403 -8.90 -39.04 26.20
N ASP A 404 -9.40 -39.44 27.37
CA ASP A 404 -8.72 -40.39 28.25
C ASP A 404 -9.71 -41.16 29.15
N TYR A 405 -9.24 -42.19 29.84
CA TYR A 405 -10.00 -42.91 30.86
C TYR A 405 -9.14 -43.34 32.05
N LEU A 406 -9.78 -43.60 33.20
CA LEU A 406 -9.15 -44.10 34.42
C LEU A 406 -10.03 -45.16 35.08
N VAL A 407 -9.41 -46.24 35.58
CA VAL A 407 -10.14 -47.31 36.28
C VAL A 407 -10.29 -46.95 37.77
N LYS A 408 -11.51 -47.08 38.32
CA LYS A 408 -11.81 -46.88 39.74
C LYS A 408 -11.47 -48.17 40.53
N PRO A 409 -10.81 -48.08 41.70
CA PRO A 409 -10.25 -46.88 42.32
C PRO A 409 -8.92 -46.46 41.67
N CYS A 410 -8.79 -45.19 41.29
CA CYS A 410 -7.60 -44.65 40.63
C CYS A 410 -6.54 -44.16 41.64
N LYS A 411 -5.26 -44.29 41.29
CA LYS A 411 -4.16 -43.73 42.09
C LYS A 411 -4.05 -42.21 41.89
N LYS A 412 -3.63 -41.49 42.93
CA LYS A 412 -3.48 -40.03 42.92
C LYS A 412 -2.53 -39.57 41.80
N GLU A 413 -1.39 -40.24 41.67
CA GLU A 413 -0.32 -39.88 40.75
C GLU A 413 -0.77 -40.05 39.29
N GLU A 414 -1.54 -41.12 39.02
CA GLU A 414 -2.10 -41.42 37.71
C GLU A 414 -3.10 -40.35 37.28
N LEU A 415 -4.04 -40.00 38.15
CA LEU A 415 -5.03 -38.95 37.88
C LEU A 415 -4.38 -37.58 37.63
N LEU A 416 -3.40 -37.20 38.45
CA LEU A 416 -2.71 -35.92 38.29
C LEU A 416 -1.87 -35.86 37.00
N SER A 417 -1.32 -36.99 36.57
CA SER A 417 -0.59 -37.09 35.30
C SER A 417 -1.52 -36.83 34.10
N ARG A 418 -2.68 -37.49 34.11
CA ARG A 418 -3.73 -37.37 33.07
C ARG A 418 -4.27 -35.94 32.98
N LEU A 419 -4.49 -35.30 34.13
CA LEU A 419 -4.87 -33.89 34.18
C LEU A 419 -3.80 -32.95 33.63
N LYS A 420 -2.51 -33.19 33.91
CA LYS A 420 -1.42 -32.38 33.32
C LYS A 420 -1.34 -32.52 31.81
N ALA A 421 -1.61 -33.72 31.26
CA ALA A 421 -1.73 -33.93 29.82
C ALA A 421 -2.90 -33.11 29.24
N GLY A 422 -4.07 -33.17 29.89
CA GLY A 422 -5.24 -32.38 29.50
C GLY A 422 -5.00 -30.88 29.50
N VAL A 423 -4.35 -30.34 30.54
CA VAL A 423 -3.99 -28.92 30.62
C VAL A 423 -3.10 -28.49 29.46
N ARG A 424 -2.11 -29.32 29.08
CA ARG A 424 -1.24 -29.04 27.92
C ARG A 424 -1.99 -29.08 26.60
N ALA A 425 -2.91 -30.03 26.43
CA ALA A 425 -3.74 -30.14 25.23
C ALA A 425 -4.63 -28.90 25.06
N VAL A 426 -5.32 -28.48 26.12
CA VAL A 426 -6.16 -27.27 26.13
C VAL A 426 -5.33 -26.01 25.82
N ALA A 427 -4.15 -25.87 26.42
CA ALA A 427 -3.28 -24.72 26.17
C ALA A 427 -2.77 -24.67 24.72
N THR A 428 -2.49 -25.82 24.13
CA THR A 428 -2.02 -25.93 22.74
C THR A 428 -3.13 -25.60 21.74
N ASP A 429 -4.32 -26.16 21.93
CA ASP A 429 -5.50 -25.88 21.10
C ASP A 429 -5.85 -24.38 21.14
N THR A 430 -5.84 -23.78 22.33
CA THR A 430 -6.07 -22.35 22.52
C THR A 430 -5.05 -21.52 21.73
N ARG A 431 -3.76 -21.89 21.76
CA ARG A 431 -2.71 -21.18 21.02
C ARG A 431 -2.89 -21.28 19.51
N ILE A 432 -3.27 -22.45 18.99
CA ILE A 432 -3.52 -22.67 17.56
C ILE A 432 -4.74 -21.86 17.10
N ALA A 433 -5.84 -21.90 17.85
CA ALA A 433 -7.04 -21.12 17.55
C ALA A 433 -6.76 -19.61 17.53
N LEU A 434 -5.90 -19.12 18.43
CA LEU A 434 -5.47 -17.72 18.46
C LEU A 434 -4.63 -17.34 17.22
N GLN A 435 -3.66 -18.18 16.86
CA GLN A 435 -2.83 -17.95 15.66
C GLN A 435 -3.66 -17.97 14.36
N GLN A 436 -4.64 -18.89 14.26
CA GLN A 436 -5.54 -18.97 13.11
C GLN A 436 -6.45 -17.73 12.99
N ARG A 437 -6.98 -17.23 14.12
CA ARG A 437 -7.79 -16.01 14.12
C ARG A 437 -6.96 -14.79 13.68
N ALA A 438 -5.73 -14.65 14.19
CA ALA A 438 -4.82 -13.57 13.79
C ALA A 438 -4.52 -13.61 12.29
N LEU A 439 -4.27 -14.80 11.74
CA LEU A 439 -3.99 -14.99 10.32
C LEU A 439 -5.22 -14.71 9.43
N THR A 440 -6.40 -15.22 9.81
CA THR A 440 -7.65 -14.94 9.07
C THR A 440 -7.97 -13.45 9.08
N LYS A 441 -7.74 -12.75 10.20
CA LYS A 441 -7.92 -11.31 10.29
C LYS A 441 -6.96 -10.56 9.37
N ALA A 442 -5.65 -10.85 9.42
CA ALA A 442 -4.66 -10.23 8.55
C ALA A 442 -5.00 -10.44 7.05
N ASN A 443 -5.49 -11.63 6.70
CA ASN A 443 -5.92 -11.94 5.34
C ASN A 443 -7.20 -11.19 4.91
N ALA A 444 -8.16 -11.00 5.82
CA ALA A 444 -9.38 -10.24 5.54
C ALA A 444 -9.08 -8.74 5.36
N GLU A 445 -8.18 -8.19 6.18
CA GLU A 445 -7.70 -6.81 6.05
C GLU A 445 -6.97 -6.62 4.73
N LEU A 446 -6.07 -7.53 4.37
CA LEU A 446 -5.35 -7.52 3.09
C LEU A 446 -6.30 -7.66 1.89
N ALA A 447 -7.32 -8.52 1.97
CA ALA A 447 -8.32 -8.67 0.92
C ALA A 447 -9.16 -7.39 0.72
N THR A 448 -9.56 -6.74 1.81
CA THR A 448 -10.30 -5.47 1.78
C THR A 448 -9.44 -4.33 1.22
N PHE A 449 -8.15 -4.32 1.59
CA PHE A 449 -7.18 -3.38 1.07
C PHE A 449 -6.92 -3.59 -0.43
N ASN A 450 -6.75 -4.84 -0.87
CA ASN A 450 -6.60 -5.21 -2.28
C ASN A 450 -7.85 -4.86 -3.10
N GLN A 451 -9.05 -5.07 -2.55
CA GLN A 451 -10.28 -4.63 -3.21
C GLN A 451 -10.34 -3.11 -3.35
N THR A 452 -9.89 -2.37 -2.33
CA THR A 452 -9.84 -0.90 -2.36
C THR A 452 -8.83 -0.40 -3.38
N LEU A 453 -7.62 -0.96 -3.40
CA LEU A 453 -6.59 -0.67 -4.39
C LEU A 453 -7.06 -1.00 -5.81
N ASN A 454 -7.68 -2.16 -6.01
CA ASN A 454 -8.20 -2.54 -7.31
C ASN A 454 -9.33 -1.61 -7.75
N ARG A 455 -10.18 -1.14 -6.81
CA ARG A 455 -11.20 -0.13 -7.11
C ARG A 455 -10.56 1.19 -7.53
N VAL A 456 -9.52 1.68 -6.85
CA VAL A 456 -8.80 2.91 -7.22
C VAL A 456 -8.10 2.75 -8.59
N ALA A 457 -7.55 1.57 -8.88
CA ALA A 457 -6.84 1.31 -10.14
C ALA A 457 -7.79 1.13 -11.35
N THR A 458 -9.01 0.63 -11.13
CA THR A 458 -9.94 0.24 -12.21
C THR A 458 -11.14 1.17 -12.36
N THR A 459 -11.44 2.05 -11.39
CA THR A 459 -12.61 2.95 -11.43
C THR A 459 -12.22 4.41 -11.56
N ASP A 460 -13.14 5.23 -12.05
CA ASP A 460 -13.06 6.69 -12.14
C ASP A 460 -13.54 7.32 -10.82
N GLU A 461 -12.74 8.20 -10.24
CA GLU A 461 -12.95 8.76 -8.90
C GLU A 461 -14.26 9.57 -8.77
N LEU A 462 -14.68 10.25 -9.84
CA LEU A 462 -15.84 11.13 -9.81
C LEU A 462 -17.15 10.36 -9.96
N THR A 463 -17.20 9.39 -10.89
CA THR A 463 -18.45 8.71 -11.28
C THR A 463 -18.61 7.32 -10.67
N GLY A 464 -17.53 6.70 -10.18
CA GLY A 464 -17.52 5.33 -9.67
C GLY A 464 -17.70 4.25 -10.75
N LEU A 465 -17.73 4.63 -12.04
CA LEU A 465 -17.70 3.71 -13.17
C LEU A 465 -16.28 3.19 -13.40
N TYR A 466 -16.13 2.14 -14.20
CA TYR A 466 -14.80 1.70 -14.62
C TYR A 466 -14.10 2.77 -15.47
N ASN A 467 -12.80 2.93 -15.30
CA ASN A 467 -12.00 3.95 -15.99
C ASN A 467 -11.60 3.49 -17.41
N ARG A 468 -11.00 4.41 -18.17
CA ARG A 468 -10.53 4.16 -19.54
C ARG A 468 -9.63 2.94 -19.69
N ARG A 469 -8.70 2.73 -18.74
CA ARG A 469 -7.73 1.63 -18.79
C ARG A 469 -8.44 0.28 -18.72
N GLU A 470 -9.40 0.17 -17.80
CA GLU A 470 -10.22 -1.02 -17.63
C GLU A 470 -11.17 -1.25 -18.83
N ALA A 471 -11.66 -0.18 -19.44
CA ALA A 471 -12.49 -0.24 -20.64
C ALA A 471 -11.75 -0.90 -21.83
N LEU A 472 -10.51 -0.48 -22.09
CA LEU A 472 -9.68 -1.03 -23.15
C LEU A 472 -9.27 -2.49 -22.86
N ARG A 473 -8.89 -2.80 -21.62
CA ARG A 473 -8.55 -4.17 -21.21
C ARG A 473 -9.71 -5.13 -21.48
N ARG A 474 -10.92 -4.76 -21.02
CA ARG A 474 -12.12 -5.59 -21.15
C ARG A 474 -12.61 -5.74 -22.59
N LEU A 475 -12.48 -4.69 -23.41
CA LEU A 475 -12.75 -4.77 -24.85
C LEU A 475 -11.82 -5.77 -25.54
N HIS A 476 -10.51 -5.75 -25.24
CA HIS A 476 -9.55 -6.71 -25.80
C HIS A 476 -9.81 -8.16 -25.36
N GLU A 477 -10.23 -8.38 -24.10
CA GLU A 477 -10.64 -9.70 -23.62
C GLU A 477 -11.87 -10.23 -24.36
N LEU A 478 -12.90 -9.39 -24.51
CA LEU A 478 -14.11 -9.73 -25.25
C LEU A 478 -13.81 -9.96 -26.74
N TRP A 479 -12.91 -9.17 -27.32
CA TRP A 479 -12.46 -9.35 -28.70
C TRP A 479 -11.79 -10.71 -28.92
N SER A 480 -10.82 -11.04 -28.06
CA SER A 480 -10.05 -12.30 -28.11
C SER A 480 -10.94 -13.52 -27.88
N THR A 481 -11.93 -13.41 -27.00
CA THR A 481 -12.88 -14.50 -26.72
C THR A 481 -13.87 -14.67 -27.87
N GLY A 482 -14.38 -13.56 -28.43
CA GLY A 482 -15.28 -13.59 -29.58
C GLY A 482 -14.64 -14.13 -30.86
N ASP A 483 -13.32 -13.94 -31.04
CA ASP A 483 -12.57 -14.47 -32.19
C ASP A 483 -12.52 -16.01 -32.21
N ARG A 484 -12.45 -16.65 -31.03
CA ARG A 484 -12.42 -18.11 -30.89
C ARG A 484 -13.78 -18.78 -31.03
N HIS A 485 -14.86 -18.09 -30.70
CA HIS A 485 -16.21 -18.66 -30.61
C HIS A 485 -17.23 -18.07 -31.59
N GLY A 486 -16.84 -17.10 -32.43
CA GLY A 486 -17.73 -16.45 -33.39
C GLY A 486 -18.86 -15.63 -32.77
N GLN A 487 -18.67 -15.16 -31.52
CA GLN A 487 -19.68 -14.40 -30.78
C GLN A 487 -19.76 -12.95 -31.26
N PRO A 488 -20.98 -12.38 -31.44
CA PRO A 488 -21.14 -10.99 -31.86
C PRO A 488 -20.72 -10.04 -30.72
N LEU A 489 -20.01 -8.97 -31.06
CA LEU A 489 -19.55 -7.95 -30.12
C LEU A 489 -19.88 -6.57 -30.66
N ALA A 490 -20.47 -5.72 -29.82
CA ALA A 490 -20.72 -4.31 -30.14
C ALA A 490 -20.26 -3.38 -29.01
N CYS A 491 -20.09 -2.10 -29.34
CA CYS A 491 -19.84 -1.05 -28.35
C CYS A 491 -20.63 0.22 -28.66
N MET A 492 -20.85 1.02 -27.64
CA MET A 492 -21.53 2.31 -27.71
C MET A 492 -20.61 3.40 -27.16
N MET A 493 -20.34 4.45 -27.92
CA MET A 493 -19.65 5.65 -27.47
C MET A 493 -20.67 6.74 -27.17
N LEU A 494 -20.59 7.38 -26.01
CA LEU A 494 -21.57 8.35 -25.54
C LEU A 494 -20.88 9.64 -25.11
N ASP A 495 -21.52 10.78 -25.38
CA ASP A 495 -21.03 12.11 -25.01
C ASP A 495 -22.17 13.03 -24.60
N ILE A 496 -22.00 13.72 -23.47
CA ILE A 496 -23.00 14.65 -22.94
C ILE A 496 -23.08 15.90 -23.81
N ASP A 497 -24.26 16.16 -24.37
CA ASP A 497 -24.47 17.29 -25.25
C ASP A 497 -24.32 18.62 -24.50
N HIS A 498 -23.57 19.55 -25.09
CA HIS A 498 -23.37 20.90 -24.57
C HIS A 498 -22.79 20.97 -23.15
N PHE A 499 -22.06 19.94 -22.69
CA PHE A 499 -21.50 19.88 -21.35
C PHE A 499 -20.64 21.10 -20.97
N LYS A 500 -19.77 21.56 -21.88
CA LYS A 500 -18.98 22.79 -21.69
C LYS A 500 -19.83 24.01 -21.36
N ARG A 501 -20.98 24.19 -22.01
CA ARG A 501 -21.90 25.30 -21.73
C ARG A 501 -22.54 25.18 -20.35
N CYS A 502 -22.75 23.96 -19.85
CA CYS A 502 -23.21 23.73 -18.49
C CYS A 502 -22.14 24.18 -17.47
N ASN A 503 -20.89 23.77 -17.68
CA ASN A 503 -19.77 24.20 -16.82
C ASN A 503 -19.55 25.70 -16.85
N ASP A 504 -19.57 26.31 -18.04
CA ASP A 504 -19.35 27.75 -18.21
C ASP A 504 -20.48 28.59 -17.59
N MET A 505 -21.69 28.05 -17.47
CA MET A 505 -22.88 28.76 -16.97
C MET A 505 -23.15 28.53 -15.47
N TYR A 506 -22.89 27.33 -14.97
CA TYR A 506 -23.27 26.91 -13.61
C TYR A 506 -22.07 26.49 -12.73
N GLY A 507 -20.85 26.52 -13.27
CA GLY A 507 -19.62 26.16 -12.57
C GLY A 507 -19.28 24.67 -12.63
N HIS A 508 -18.03 24.34 -12.30
CA HIS A 508 -17.52 22.96 -12.35
C HIS A 508 -18.23 22.01 -11.38
N ASP A 509 -18.66 22.47 -10.20
CA ASP A 509 -19.41 21.65 -9.24
C ASP A 509 -20.76 21.17 -9.80
N ALA A 510 -21.44 22.03 -10.58
CA ALA A 510 -22.66 21.66 -11.28
C ALA A 510 -22.38 20.67 -12.43
N GLY A 511 -21.25 20.84 -13.12
CA GLY A 511 -20.71 19.87 -14.08
C GLY A 511 -20.50 18.49 -13.48
N ASP A 512 -19.86 18.41 -12.32
CA ASP A 512 -19.61 17.18 -11.59
C ASP A 512 -20.90 16.50 -11.10
N ALA A 513 -21.90 17.30 -10.71
CA ALA A 513 -23.23 16.78 -10.40
C ALA A 513 -23.91 16.17 -11.64
N VAL A 514 -23.79 16.84 -12.80
CA VAL A 514 -24.30 16.34 -14.10
C VAL A 514 -23.59 15.05 -14.49
N LEU A 515 -22.26 14.98 -14.40
CA LEU A 515 -21.49 13.78 -14.71
C LEU A 515 -21.88 12.59 -13.85
N ARG A 516 -22.03 12.78 -12.54
CA ARG A 516 -22.49 11.72 -11.61
C ARG A 516 -23.92 11.26 -11.91
N ALA A 517 -24.82 12.19 -12.17
CA ALA A 517 -26.21 11.87 -12.47
C ALA A 517 -26.34 11.13 -13.82
N THR A 518 -25.61 11.55 -14.85
CA THR A 518 -25.56 10.86 -16.15
C THR A 518 -24.95 9.48 -16.01
N ALA A 519 -23.80 9.34 -15.33
CA ALA A 519 -23.18 8.04 -15.07
C ALA A 519 -24.15 7.06 -14.39
N HIS A 520 -24.89 7.53 -13.38
CA HIS A 520 -25.90 6.73 -12.69
C HIS A 520 -27.06 6.34 -13.61
N ALA A 521 -27.56 7.25 -14.44
CA ALA A 521 -28.65 6.99 -15.39
C ALA A 521 -28.23 5.97 -16.47
N VAL A 522 -27.01 6.08 -16.99
CA VAL A 522 -26.45 5.14 -17.98
C VAL A 522 -26.25 3.76 -17.34
N ALA A 523 -25.63 3.67 -16.16
CA ALA A 523 -25.41 2.41 -15.45
C ALA A 523 -26.71 1.68 -15.08
N LYS A 524 -27.71 2.41 -14.58
CA LYS A 524 -29.04 1.85 -14.26
C LYS A 524 -29.78 1.35 -15.51
N SER A 525 -29.47 1.94 -16.66
CA SER A 525 -30.03 1.58 -17.95
C SER A 525 -29.22 0.49 -18.67
N ALA A 526 -28.05 0.09 -18.20
CA ALA A 526 -27.30 -1.04 -18.77
C ALA A 526 -27.96 -2.39 -18.39
N ARG A 527 -27.94 -3.37 -19.30
CA ARG A 527 -28.43 -4.74 -19.07
C ARG A 527 -27.36 -5.62 -18.43
N LYS A 528 -27.79 -6.78 -17.90
CA LYS A 528 -26.87 -7.82 -17.42
C LYS A 528 -25.96 -8.27 -18.56
N GLY A 529 -24.65 -8.02 -18.43
CA GLY A 529 -23.63 -8.27 -19.46
C GLY A 529 -23.09 -6.99 -20.12
N GLU A 530 -23.88 -5.91 -20.15
CA GLU A 530 -23.40 -4.60 -20.58
C GLU A 530 -22.59 -3.95 -19.44
N VAL A 531 -21.41 -3.41 -19.76
CA VAL A 531 -20.55 -2.74 -18.77
C VAL A 531 -20.28 -1.33 -19.22
N VAL A 532 -20.41 -0.39 -18.28
CA VAL A 532 -20.30 1.05 -18.52
C VAL A 532 -18.98 1.56 -17.96
N PHE A 533 -18.30 2.35 -18.78
CA PHE A 533 -17.00 2.94 -18.50
C PHE A 533 -17.06 4.46 -18.71
N ARG A 534 -16.22 5.20 -17.99
CA ARG A 534 -15.93 6.61 -18.28
C ARG A 534 -14.54 6.72 -18.88
N LEU A 535 -14.46 7.28 -20.09
CA LEU A 535 -13.18 7.42 -20.81
C LEU A 535 -12.41 8.68 -20.37
N GLY A 536 -13.14 9.71 -19.92
CA GLY A 536 -12.61 10.98 -19.43
C GLY A 536 -13.52 12.15 -19.81
N GLY A 537 -13.51 13.24 -19.04
CA GLY A 537 -14.38 14.40 -19.32
C GLY A 537 -15.87 14.02 -19.33
N GLU A 538 -16.58 14.38 -20.41
CA GLU A 538 -17.98 14.01 -20.67
C GLU A 538 -18.20 12.72 -21.47
N GLU A 539 -17.14 11.93 -21.74
CA GLU A 539 -17.19 10.75 -22.61
C GLU A 539 -17.35 9.43 -21.84
N PHE A 540 -18.26 8.59 -22.31
CA PHE A 540 -18.57 7.27 -21.75
C PHE A 540 -18.54 6.20 -22.84
N LEU A 541 -18.29 4.96 -22.43
CA LEU A 541 -18.28 3.78 -23.30
C LEU A 541 -19.11 2.67 -22.68
N VAL A 542 -19.85 1.94 -23.51
CA VAL A 542 -20.57 0.73 -23.09
C VAL A 542 -20.16 -0.44 -23.97
N THR A 543 -19.70 -1.54 -23.35
CA THR A 543 -19.41 -2.79 -24.06
C THR A 543 -20.63 -3.69 -24.06
N CYS A 544 -20.96 -4.24 -25.23
CA CYS A 544 -22.13 -5.09 -25.45
C CYS A 544 -21.67 -6.46 -25.96
N PRO A 545 -21.28 -7.38 -25.05
CA PRO A 545 -20.97 -8.75 -25.44
C PRO A 545 -22.24 -9.45 -25.94
N ASP A 546 -22.06 -10.38 -26.88
CA ASP A 546 -23.14 -11.16 -27.51
C ASP A 546 -24.24 -10.30 -28.16
N ALA A 547 -23.89 -9.12 -28.71
CA ALA A 547 -24.84 -8.18 -29.28
C ALA A 547 -24.52 -7.81 -30.74
N THR A 548 -25.54 -7.81 -31.59
CA THR A 548 -25.46 -7.23 -32.95
C THR A 548 -25.59 -5.71 -32.92
N ALA A 549 -25.32 -5.04 -34.05
CA ALA A 549 -25.48 -3.59 -34.18
C ALA A 549 -26.91 -3.13 -33.84
N GLU A 550 -27.94 -3.89 -34.25
CA GLU A 550 -29.34 -3.56 -34.01
C GLU A 550 -29.70 -3.70 -32.52
N MET A 551 -29.20 -4.74 -31.85
CA MET A 551 -29.40 -4.95 -30.43
C MET A 551 -28.73 -3.84 -29.61
N ALA A 552 -27.49 -3.49 -29.98
CA ALA A 552 -26.76 -2.39 -29.36
C ALA A 552 -27.45 -1.04 -29.62
N ALA A 553 -27.99 -0.80 -30.81
CA ALA A 553 -28.73 0.42 -31.13
C ALA A 553 -30.01 0.57 -30.29
N ALA A 554 -30.77 -0.52 -30.09
CA ALA A 554 -31.92 -0.52 -29.21
C ALA A 554 -31.54 -0.27 -27.73
N GLY A 555 -30.38 -0.78 -27.30
CA GLY A 555 -29.81 -0.51 -25.98
C GLY A 555 -29.41 0.96 -25.82
N ALA A 556 -28.74 1.52 -26.84
CA ALA A 556 -28.33 2.93 -26.89
C ALA A 556 -29.53 3.87 -26.80
N GLU A 557 -30.62 3.63 -27.55
CA GLU A 557 -31.79 4.52 -27.54
C GLU A 557 -32.47 4.54 -26.16
N ARG A 558 -32.48 3.39 -25.49
CA ARG A 558 -32.98 3.28 -24.11
C ARG A 558 -32.11 4.07 -23.12
N ILE A 559 -30.79 4.00 -23.26
CA ILE A 559 -29.86 4.81 -22.44
C ILE A 559 -30.08 6.30 -22.70
N ARG A 560 -30.19 6.70 -23.98
CA ARG A 560 -30.44 8.09 -24.39
C ARG A 560 -31.71 8.65 -23.77
N ALA A 561 -32.83 7.94 -23.91
CA ALA A 561 -34.12 8.35 -23.36
C ALA A 561 -34.08 8.44 -21.82
N ALA A 562 -33.33 7.56 -21.15
CA ALA A 562 -33.18 7.60 -19.70
C ALA A 562 -32.35 8.80 -19.22
N VAL A 563 -31.32 9.20 -19.96
CA VAL A 563 -30.53 10.40 -19.67
C VAL A 563 -31.35 11.67 -19.92
N GLU A 564 -32.09 11.74 -21.04
CA GLU A 564 -32.97 12.87 -21.36
C GLU A 564 -34.09 13.07 -20.32
N ALA A 565 -34.64 11.99 -19.77
CA ALA A 565 -35.64 12.05 -18.71
C ALA A 565 -35.04 12.42 -17.33
N ASN A 566 -33.71 12.43 -17.18
CA ASN A 566 -33.04 12.69 -15.92
C ASN A 566 -32.92 14.20 -15.64
N GLN A 567 -33.42 14.63 -14.50
CA GLN A 567 -33.31 16.02 -14.04
C GLN A 567 -32.31 16.11 -12.88
N VAL A 568 -31.21 16.82 -13.11
CA VAL A 568 -30.14 17.00 -12.12
C VAL A 568 -30.45 18.22 -11.26
N ARG A 569 -30.68 18.00 -9.96
CA ARG A 569 -30.86 19.09 -9.00
C ARG A 569 -29.50 19.49 -8.42
N HIS A 570 -29.12 20.75 -8.57
CA HIS A 570 -27.90 21.31 -7.98
C HIS A 570 -28.18 22.74 -7.50
N ALA A 571 -27.99 22.98 -6.20
CA ALA A 571 -28.45 24.20 -5.52
C ALA A 571 -29.95 24.49 -5.81
N ASP A 572 -30.28 25.68 -6.29
CA ASP A 572 -31.64 26.11 -6.62
C ASP A 572 -32.05 25.83 -8.09
N HIS A 573 -31.20 25.13 -8.85
CA HIS A 573 -31.41 24.88 -10.28
C HIS A 573 -31.72 23.41 -10.58
N THR A 574 -32.57 23.21 -11.59
CA THR A 574 -32.85 21.90 -12.19
C THR A 574 -32.30 21.89 -13.60
N LEU A 575 -31.28 21.06 -13.84
CA LEU A 575 -30.56 20.97 -15.10
C LEU A 575 -31.03 19.72 -15.87
N GLY A 576 -31.52 19.93 -17.10
CA GLY A 576 -31.77 18.85 -18.05
C GLY A 576 -30.60 18.71 -19.00
N VAL A 577 -30.15 17.49 -19.25
CA VAL A 577 -29.05 17.18 -20.17
C VAL A 577 -29.47 16.08 -21.14
N THR A 578 -28.90 16.14 -22.35
CA THR A 578 -29.08 15.12 -23.38
C THR A 578 -27.74 14.47 -23.70
N ILE A 579 -27.78 13.34 -24.41
CA ILE A 579 -26.59 12.58 -24.75
C ILE A 579 -26.66 12.16 -26.23
N SER A 580 -25.55 12.27 -26.93
CA SER A 580 -25.39 11.71 -28.27
C SER A 580 -24.69 10.36 -28.16
N ILE A 581 -25.11 9.36 -28.97
CA ILE A 581 -24.57 8.00 -28.90
C ILE A 581 -24.21 7.47 -30.28
N GLY A 582 -22.97 6.99 -30.44
CA GLY A 582 -22.50 6.25 -31.61
C GLY A 582 -22.39 4.76 -31.30
N VAL A 583 -22.95 3.91 -32.16
CA VAL A 583 -22.94 2.45 -32.01
C VAL A 583 -22.14 1.82 -33.14
N ALA A 584 -21.24 0.91 -32.80
CA ALA A 584 -20.55 0.08 -33.78
C ALA A 584 -20.54 -1.39 -33.33
N ALA A 585 -20.56 -2.29 -34.30
CA ALA A 585 -20.46 -3.72 -34.09
C ALA A 585 -19.27 -4.29 -34.83
N ARG A 586 -18.76 -5.40 -34.33
CA ARG A 586 -17.72 -6.18 -34.98
C ARG A 586 -18.24 -6.72 -36.31
N THR A 587 -17.56 -6.34 -37.39
CA THR A 587 -17.79 -6.79 -38.77
C THR A 587 -16.45 -7.10 -39.44
N VAL A 588 -16.48 -7.62 -40.66
CA VAL A 588 -15.27 -7.82 -41.48
C VAL A 588 -14.52 -6.50 -41.74
N ALA A 589 -15.22 -5.36 -41.70
CA ALA A 589 -14.62 -4.04 -41.90
C ALA A 589 -13.99 -3.43 -40.63
N THR A 590 -14.17 -4.07 -39.47
CA THR A 590 -13.54 -3.69 -38.19
C THR A 590 -12.61 -4.82 -37.76
N PRO A 591 -11.33 -4.83 -38.19
CA PRO A 591 -10.42 -5.95 -37.96
C PRO A 591 -9.89 -6.05 -36.52
N ASP A 592 -9.98 -4.96 -35.75
CA ASP A 592 -9.46 -4.85 -34.39
C ASP A 592 -10.34 -3.94 -33.51
N VAL A 593 -10.01 -3.86 -32.22
CA VAL A 593 -10.71 -3.04 -31.23
C VAL A 593 -10.62 -1.56 -31.57
N ASP A 594 -9.49 -1.08 -32.11
CA ASP A 594 -9.30 0.33 -32.47
C ASP A 594 -10.20 0.75 -33.63
N ALA A 595 -10.36 -0.11 -34.65
CA ALA A 595 -11.29 0.09 -35.75
C ALA A 595 -12.75 0.08 -35.27
N LEU A 596 -13.10 -0.79 -34.31
CA LEU A 596 -14.43 -0.80 -33.70
C LEU A 596 -14.71 0.51 -32.94
N LEU A 597 -13.77 0.97 -32.12
CA LEU A 597 -13.89 2.23 -31.38
C LEU A 597 -13.96 3.44 -32.33
N LYS A 598 -13.12 3.45 -33.38
CA LYS A 598 -13.12 4.50 -34.40
C LYS A 598 -14.45 4.55 -35.17
N ALA A 599 -15.05 3.39 -35.48
CA ALA A 599 -16.37 3.33 -36.10
C ALA A 599 -17.47 3.86 -35.15
N ALA A 600 -17.40 3.55 -33.86
CA ALA A 600 -18.33 4.09 -32.86
C ALA A 600 -18.18 5.61 -32.69
N ASP A 601 -16.95 6.11 -32.69
CA ASP A 601 -16.65 7.54 -32.61
C ASP A 601 -17.15 8.31 -33.84
N GLN A 602 -16.96 7.75 -35.04
CA GLN A 602 -17.52 8.33 -36.28
C GLN A 602 -19.06 8.39 -36.25
N ALA A 603 -19.70 7.34 -35.74
CA ALA A 603 -21.15 7.34 -35.55
C ALA A 603 -21.59 8.37 -34.51
N LEU A 604 -20.84 8.53 -33.42
CA LEU A 604 -21.10 9.56 -32.40
C LEU A 604 -20.96 10.97 -32.99
N TYR A 605 -19.92 11.20 -33.80
CA TYR A 605 -19.71 12.46 -34.51
C TYR A 605 -20.89 12.78 -35.44
N ALA A 606 -21.41 11.79 -36.17
CA ALA A 606 -22.60 11.93 -37.01
C ALA A 606 -23.85 12.28 -36.17
N ALA A 607 -24.04 11.64 -35.00
CA ALA A 607 -25.13 11.98 -34.08
C ALA A 607 -25.03 13.44 -33.59
N LYS A 608 -23.82 13.92 -33.29
CA LYS A 608 -23.59 15.33 -32.90
C LYS A 608 -23.89 16.31 -34.03
N GLN A 609 -23.56 15.97 -35.28
CA GLN A 609 -23.82 16.82 -36.45
C GLN A 609 -25.31 16.86 -36.84
N ASN A 610 -26.02 15.74 -36.71
CA ASN A 610 -27.42 15.61 -37.12
C ASN A 610 -28.42 16.16 -36.10
N GLY A 611 -28.00 17.03 -35.17
CA GLY A 611 -28.88 17.68 -34.20
C GLY A 611 -28.75 17.22 -32.74
N ARG A 612 -27.77 16.35 -32.41
CA ARG A 612 -27.53 15.80 -31.06
C ARG A 612 -28.71 15.01 -30.52
N ASN A 613 -28.64 14.56 -29.25
CA ASN A 613 -29.70 13.81 -28.58
C ASN A 613 -30.29 12.66 -29.43
N GLN A 614 -29.43 11.85 -30.03
CA GLN A 614 -29.84 10.74 -30.90
C GLN A 614 -28.78 9.64 -30.94
N VAL A 615 -29.20 8.48 -31.45
CA VAL A 615 -28.32 7.33 -31.70
C VAL A 615 -28.01 7.24 -33.19
N CYS A 616 -26.75 7.04 -33.54
CA CYS A 616 -26.32 6.70 -34.89
C CYS A 616 -25.55 5.37 -34.88
N VAL A 617 -25.78 4.54 -35.89
CA VAL A 617 -25.11 3.24 -36.04
C VAL A 617 -24.11 3.32 -37.20
N ALA A 618 -22.89 2.86 -36.98
CA ALA A 618 -21.87 2.77 -38.00
C ALA A 618 -22.32 1.82 -39.12
N GLY A 619 -22.46 2.35 -40.35
CA GLY A 619 -22.70 1.56 -41.56
C GLY A 619 -24.16 1.34 -42.00
N ALA A 620 -25.19 1.95 -41.38
CA ALA A 620 -26.59 1.76 -41.79
C ALA A 620 -27.33 3.08 -42.15
N PRO A 621 -28.08 3.14 -43.28
CA PRO A 621 -29.18 4.07 -43.49
C PRO A 621 -30.43 3.64 -42.68
N VAL A 622 -31.15 4.61 -42.13
CA VAL A 622 -32.24 4.47 -41.14
C VAL A 622 -33.50 3.78 -41.70
N SER A 623 -33.98 2.70 -41.05
CA SER A 623 -35.41 2.27 -41.02
C SER A 623 -35.69 1.21 -39.91
N PRO A 624 -36.93 1.10 -39.37
CA PRO A 624 -37.23 0.51 -38.05
C PRO A 624 -37.58 -1.01 -38.05
N PRO A 625 -37.63 -1.67 -36.87
CA PRO A 625 -37.48 -3.12 -36.73
C PRO A 625 -38.80 -3.92 -36.75
N ALA A 626 -38.70 -5.20 -37.16
CA ALA A 626 -39.77 -6.21 -37.07
C ALA A 626 -39.59 -7.11 -35.83
N ARG A 627 -40.73 -7.58 -35.28
CA ARG A 627 -40.91 -8.33 -34.00
C ARG A 627 -40.22 -9.71 -33.95
N PRO A 628 -39.87 -10.24 -32.77
CA PRO A 628 -39.38 -11.61 -32.61
C PRO A 628 -40.52 -12.63 -32.38
N GLN A 629 -40.34 -13.84 -32.89
CA GLN A 629 -41.07 -15.05 -32.50
C GLN A 629 -40.14 -15.99 -31.71
N PRO A 630 -40.65 -16.81 -30.77
CA PRO A 630 -39.83 -17.74 -29.99
C PRO A 630 -39.82 -19.13 -30.63
N ARG A 631 -38.67 -19.83 -30.58
CA ARG A 631 -38.63 -21.31 -30.70
C ARG A 631 -37.65 -21.92 -29.72
N GLN A 632 -38.04 -23.13 -29.32
CA GLN A 632 -37.55 -23.99 -28.26
C GLN A 632 -36.43 -24.95 -28.76
N ALA A 633 -35.82 -25.61 -27.75
CA ALA A 633 -35.44 -27.02 -27.67
C ALA A 633 -33.96 -27.40 -27.91
N GLU A 634 -33.41 -28.04 -26.85
CA GLU A 634 -32.66 -29.32 -26.81
C GLU A 634 -31.30 -29.41 -27.57
N ALA A 635 -30.29 -30.20 -27.20
CA ALA A 635 -29.91 -31.04 -26.04
C ALA A 635 -28.45 -31.52 -26.30
N GLU A 636 -27.87 -32.21 -25.30
CA GLU A 636 -26.79 -33.23 -25.36
C GLU A 636 -25.35 -32.89 -24.91
N ARG A 637 -25.01 -33.51 -23.75
CA ARG A 637 -23.88 -34.44 -23.42
C ARG A 637 -22.50 -34.14 -24.06
N GLY A 638 -21.35 -34.17 -23.38
CA GLY A 638 -20.90 -34.72 -22.10
C GLY A 638 -19.49 -35.30 -22.29
N ALA A 639 -18.59 -35.24 -21.30
CA ALA A 639 -17.47 -36.17 -21.07
C ALA A 639 -16.67 -35.74 -19.83
N GLY A 640 -16.33 -36.72 -19.00
CA GLY A 640 -15.76 -36.56 -17.66
C GLY A 640 -14.24 -36.40 -17.62
N ALA A 641 -13.78 -35.76 -16.55
CA ALA A 641 -12.39 -35.77 -16.11
C ALA A 641 -12.23 -36.85 -15.03
N ALA A 642 -11.23 -37.71 -15.21
CA ALA A 642 -10.84 -38.75 -14.28
C ALA A 642 -10.10 -38.14 -13.09
N GLU A 643 -10.55 -38.43 -11.88
CA GLU A 643 -9.85 -38.12 -10.63
C GLU A 643 -8.64 -39.05 -10.45
N ALA A 644 -7.51 -38.44 -10.06
CA ALA A 644 -6.28 -39.11 -9.67
C ALA A 644 -6.45 -39.83 -8.30
N PRO A 645 -5.64 -40.86 -7.99
CA PRO A 645 -5.90 -41.76 -6.86
C PRO A 645 -5.67 -41.07 -5.51
N GLU A 646 -6.64 -41.22 -4.59
CA GLU A 646 -6.49 -40.81 -3.19
C GLU A 646 -5.37 -41.61 -2.48
N PRO A 647 -4.53 -40.96 -1.66
CA PRO A 647 -3.56 -41.66 -0.81
C PRO A 647 -4.24 -42.45 0.32
N SER A 648 -3.66 -43.57 0.73
CA SER A 648 -4.24 -44.55 1.66
C SER A 648 -4.66 -43.94 3.01
N ALA A 649 -5.77 -44.45 3.56
CA ALA A 649 -6.46 -43.88 4.72
C ALA A 649 -5.72 -44.01 6.08
N ALA A 650 -4.59 -44.72 6.18
CA ALA A 650 -3.95 -45.04 7.46
C ALA A 650 -2.49 -44.54 7.53
N GLY A 651 -2.13 -43.92 8.66
CA GLY A 651 -0.86 -43.20 8.85
C GLY A 651 0.35 -44.10 9.12
N THR A 652 1.53 -43.49 9.27
CA THR A 652 2.81 -44.19 9.48
C THR A 652 3.24 -44.14 10.95
N VAL A 653 3.61 -45.28 11.53
CA VAL A 653 4.00 -45.43 12.94
C VAL A 653 5.41 -46.02 13.04
N LEU A 654 6.30 -45.43 13.83
CA LEU A 654 7.62 -45.96 14.14
C LEU A 654 7.57 -46.75 15.45
N VAL A 655 7.91 -48.03 15.42
CA VAL A 655 8.00 -48.91 16.60
C VAL A 655 9.46 -49.13 16.95
N VAL A 656 9.82 -48.80 18.19
CA VAL A 656 11.18 -48.90 18.74
C VAL A 656 11.16 -49.81 19.96
N ASP A 657 11.82 -50.96 19.89
CA ASP A 657 11.96 -51.92 20.98
C ASP A 657 13.18 -52.81 20.65
N ASP A 658 14.02 -53.20 21.60
CA ASP A 658 15.22 -54.00 21.34
C ASP A 658 14.89 -55.50 21.16
N ASP A 659 13.79 -55.98 21.73
CA ASP A 659 13.28 -57.34 21.57
C ASP A 659 12.54 -57.53 20.23
N ALA A 660 13.08 -58.41 19.39
CA ALA A 660 12.50 -58.73 18.09
C ALA A 660 11.11 -59.36 18.19
N SER A 661 10.76 -60.01 19.31
CA SER A 661 9.45 -60.62 19.49
C SER A 661 8.39 -59.58 19.83
N SER A 662 8.72 -58.62 20.69
CA SER A 662 7.92 -57.43 21.02
C SER A 662 7.65 -56.57 19.77
N ARG A 663 8.69 -56.23 18.99
CA ARG A 663 8.52 -55.49 17.71
C ARG A 663 7.55 -56.19 16.75
N ARG A 664 7.72 -57.51 16.55
CA ARG A 664 6.84 -58.32 15.69
C ARG A 664 5.39 -58.35 16.18
N LEU A 665 5.17 -58.35 17.50
CA LEU A 665 3.84 -58.26 18.07
C LEU A 665 3.22 -56.90 17.75
N LEU A 666 3.88 -55.80 18.14
CA LEU A 666 3.38 -54.43 17.95
C LEU A 666 3.11 -54.11 16.47
N ARG A 667 4.02 -54.52 15.56
CA ARG A 667 3.82 -54.42 14.11
C ARG A 667 2.50 -55.09 13.69
N ARG A 668 2.27 -56.35 14.08
CA ARG A 668 1.06 -57.08 13.69
C ARG A 668 -0.22 -56.43 14.22
N LEU A 669 -0.20 -55.86 15.42
CA LEU A 669 -1.36 -55.14 15.98
C LEU A 669 -1.67 -53.89 15.13
N LEU A 670 -0.65 -53.13 14.75
CA LEU A 670 -0.80 -51.87 13.99
C LEU A 670 -1.16 -52.10 12.52
N GLU A 671 -0.51 -53.04 11.84
CA GLU A 671 -0.79 -53.39 10.44
C GLU A 671 -2.21 -53.94 10.27
N ARG A 672 -2.72 -54.69 11.26
CA ARG A 672 -4.11 -55.18 11.25
C ARG A 672 -5.13 -54.05 11.22
N ASP A 673 -4.77 -52.90 11.77
CA ASP A 673 -5.59 -51.69 11.84
C ASP A 673 -5.21 -50.64 10.77
N GLY A 674 -4.40 -51.05 9.78
CA GLY A 674 -4.11 -50.32 8.54
C GLY A 674 -2.84 -49.47 8.54
N PHE A 675 -2.16 -49.31 9.68
CA PHE A 675 -0.98 -48.43 9.78
C PHE A 675 0.23 -48.98 9.02
N GLU A 676 1.00 -48.11 8.39
CA GLU A 676 2.34 -48.44 7.90
C GLU A 676 3.32 -48.44 9.08
N VAL A 677 4.05 -49.53 9.30
CA VAL A 677 4.95 -49.66 10.46
C VAL A 677 6.41 -49.64 10.05
N ILE A 678 7.17 -48.71 10.63
CA ILE A 678 8.63 -48.64 10.56
C ILE A 678 9.18 -49.25 11.85
N GLU A 679 10.25 -50.03 11.78
CA GLU A 679 10.90 -50.62 12.96
C GLU A 679 12.29 -50.04 13.19
N ALA A 680 12.62 -49.79 14.45
CA ALA A 680 13.97 -49.57 14.93
C ALA A 680 14.23 -50.49 16.14
N ASN A 681 15.46 -50.97 16.30
CA ASN A 681 15.85 -51.87 17.38
C ASN A 681 16.70 -51.20 18.48
N ASP A 682 17.02 -49.91 18.33
CA ASP A 682 17.73 -49.09 19.30
C ASP A 682 17.40 -47.60 19.11
N GLY A 683 17.78 -46.75 20.07
CA GLY A 683 17.49 -45.31 20.05
C GLY A 683 18.21 -44.52 18.94
N GLU A 684 19.39 -44.95 18.49
CA GLU A 684 20.12 -44.27 17.40
C GLU A 684 19.45 -44.53 16.05
N GLN A 685 19.03 -45.77 15.79
CA GLN A 685 18.22 -46.13 14.63
C GLN A 685 16.84 -45.46 14.67
N ALA A 686 16.24 -45.30 15.85
CA ALA A 686 14.99 -44.57 15.99
C ALA A 686 15.12 -43.10 15.56
N LEU A 687 16.18 -42.40 15.97
CA LEU A 687 16.44 -41.02 15.57
C LEU A 687 16.69 -40.89 14.06
N ALA A 688 17.47 -41.81 13.48
CA ALA A 688 17.75 -41.82 12.04
C ALA A 688 16.47 -42.09 11.23
N ALA A 689 15.71 -43.12 11.60
CA ALA A 689 14.46 -43.48 10.94
C ALA A 689 13.40 -42.39 11.07
N ALA A 690 13.32 -41.72 12.24
CA ALA A 690 12.38 -40.62 12.44
C ALA A 690 12.68 -39.42 11.52
N ARG A 691 13.96 -39.08 11.31
CA ARG A 691 14.36 -38.00 10.38
C ARG A 691 14.14 -38.36 8.91
N GLU A 692 14.43 -39.59 8.54
CA GLU A 692 14.34 -40.02 7.13
C GLU A 692 12.89 -40.24 6.69
N ARG A 693 12.07 -40.85 7.56
CA ARG A 693 10.73 -41.35 7.20
C ARG A 693 9.58 -40.51 7.78
N ALA A 694 9.87 -39.55 8.65
CA ALA A 694 8.91 -38.62 9.26
C ALA A 694 7.60 -39.31 9.73
N PRO A 695 7.67 -40.22 10.72
CA PRO A 695 6.50 -40.95 11.19
C PRO A 695 5.47 -40.02 11.84
N HIS A 696 4.20 -40.44 11.82
CA HIS A 696 3.09 -39.71 12.42
C HIS A 696 2.96 -39.99 13.93
N VAL A 697 3.41 -41.16 14.39
CA VAL A 697 3.47 -41.55 15.82
C VAL A 697 4.71 -42.41 16.05
N ILE A 698 5.34 -42.28 17.21
CA ILE A 698 6.46 -43.11 17.66
C ILE A 698 6.01 -43.93 18.88
N VAL A 699 6.22 -45.24 18.86
CA VAL A 699 6.04 -46.16 19.98
C VAL A 699 7.42 -46.57 20.46
N MET A 700 7.73 -46.31 21.73
CA MET A 700 9.10 -46.35 22.28
C MET A 700 9.18 -47.25 23.50
N ASP A 701 9.96 -48.32 23.44
CA ASP A 701 10.31 -49.10 24.64
C ASP A 701 11.25 -48.32 25.56
N VAL A 702 11.10 -48.49 26.87
CA VAL A 702 11.97 -47.83 27.87
C VAL A 702 13.32 -48.53 27.96
N ASP A 703 13.29 -49.85 28.11
CA ASP A 703 14.43 -50.66 28.54
C ASP A 703 15.25 -51.15 27.34
N MET A 704 16.00 -50.24 26.70
CA MET A 704 16.85 -50.57 25.54
C MET A 704 18.35 -50.44 25.87
N PRO A 705 19.21 -51.32 25.32
CA PRO A 705 20.66 -51.24 25.50
C PRO A 705 21.26 -50.03 24.76
N GLY A 706 22.18 -49.33 25.43
CA GLY A 706 22.83 -48.13 24.89
C GLY A 706 22.06 -46.86 25.24
N MET A 707 21.30 -46.33 24.27
CA MET A 707 20.40 -45.19 24.51
C MET A 707 19.03 -45.71 24.95
N ASP A 708 18.67 -45.45 26.20
CA ASP A 708 17.35 -45.81 26.73
C ASP A 708 16.22 -45.00 26.07
N GLY A 709 14.99 -45.51 26.14
CA GLY A 709 13.83 -44.88 25.50
C GLY A 709 13.49 -43.49 26.03
N ILE A 710 13.88 -43.18 27.27
CA ILE A 710 13.62 -41.88 27.91
C ILE A 710 14.58 -40.83 27.37
N GLU A 711 15.87 -41.14 27.27
CA GLU A 711 16.89 -40.31 26.63
C GLU A 711 16.62 -40.15 25.13
N CYS A 712 16.19 -41.21 24.44
CA CYS A 712 15.78 -41.13 23.04
C CYS A 712 14.59 -40.18 22.85
N THR A 713 13.57 -40.28 23.71
CA THR A 713 12.41 -39.37 23.72
C THR A 713 12.85 -37.92 23.92
N ARG A 714 13.74 -37.67 24.89
CA ARG A 714 14.27 -36.32 25.16
C ARG A 714 14.96 -35.71 23.95
N ARG A 715 15.72 -36.51 23.19
CA ARG A 715 16.40 -36.06 21.96
C ARG A 715 15.44 -35.82 20.81
N LEU A 716 14.45 -36.70 20.62
CA LEU A 716 13.39 -36.51 19.63
C LEU A 716 12.63 -35.19 19.88
N LYS A 717 12.34 -34.88 21.15
CA LYS A 717 11.64 -33.66 21.54
C LYS A 717 12.50 -32.40 21.50
N ALA A 718 13.82 -32.53 21.53
CA ALA A 718 14.75 -31.41 21.38
C ALA A 718 15.01 -31.04 19.90
N ASP A 719 14.73 -31.94 18.96
CA ASP A 719 14.92 -31.71 17.52
C ASP A 719 13.74 -30.91 16.93
N PRO A 720 13.96 -29.69 16.38
CA PRO A 720 12.89 -28.86 15.84
C PRO A 720 12.07 -29.51 14.71
N ALA A 721 12.65 -30.46 13.96
CA ALA A 721 11.96 -31.17 12.89
C ALA A 721 11.07 -32.31 13.39
N LEU A 722 11.33 -32.82 14.60
CA LEU A 722 10.67 -34.01 15.15
C LEU A 722 9.91 -33.74 16.46
N CYS A 723 10.07 -32.56 17.06
CA CYS A 723 9.50 -32.25 18.37
C CYS A 723 7.97 -32.29 18.41
N ALA A 724 7.32 -32.10 17.27
CA ALA A 724 5.87 -32.18 17.12
C ALA A 724 5.35 -33.62 16.95
N CYS A 725 6.22 -34.61 16.69
CA CYS A 725 5.80 -36.00 16.52
C CYS A 725 5.46 -36.64 17.89
N PRO A 726 4.26 -37.21 18.10
CA PRO A 726 3.87 -37.80 19.37
C PRO A 726 4.62 -39.11 19.66
N VAL A 727 5.02 -39.31 20.93
CA VAL A 727 5.75 -40.47 21.44
C VAL A 727 4.93 -41.18 22.52
N ILE A 728 4.68 -42.48 22.33
CA ILE A 728 4.01 -43.38 23.27
C ILE A 728 5.05 -44.31 23.87
N ILE A 729 5.24 -44.24 25.19
CA ILE A 729 6.20 -45.10 25.90
C ILE A 729 5.59 -46.47 26.21
N VAL A 730 6.36 -47.54 26.06
CA VAL A 730 5.99 -48.91 26.43
C VAL A 730 6.91 -49.35 27.57
N SER A 731 6.38 -49.72 28.74
CA SER A 731 7.20 -50.07 29.93
C SER A 731 6.75 -51.36 30.61
N GLY A 732 7.65 -52.03 31.35
CA GLY A 732 7.32 -53.22 32.15
C GLY A 732 6.31 -52.94 33.27
N HIS A 733 5.40 -53.87 33.57
CA HIS A 733 4.43 -53.71 34.67
C HIS A 733 5.17 -53.49 36.00
N SER A 734 4.83 -52.40 36.70
CA SER A 734 5.21 -52.00 38.08
C SER A 734 6.39 -51.05 38.32
N ASP A 735 6.84 -50.28 37.33
CA ASP A 735 7.81 -49.19 37.57
C ASP A 735 7.23 -47.78 37.36
N ASP A 736 6.53 -47.27 38.38
CA ASP A 736 5.93 -45.92 38.39
C ASP A 736 6.98 -44.82 38.14
N ALA A 737 8.27 -45.09 38.44
CA ALA A 737 9.37 -44.15 38.22
C ALA A 737 9.76 -44.01 36.74
N GLN A 738 9.68 -45.08 35.96
CA GLN A 738 9.96 -45.05 34.51
C GLN A 738 8.87 -44.29 33.75
N VAL A 739 7.61 -44.49 34.12
CA VAL A 739 6.47 -43.75 33.54
C VAL A 739 6.62 -42.26 33.81
N GLU A 740 6.94 -41.87 35.05
CA GLU A 740 7.16 -40.47 35.40
C GLU A 740 8.34 -39.85 34.63
N ALA A 741 9.45 -40.57 34.53
CA ALA A 741 10.64 -40.11 33.81
C ALA A 741 10.38 -39.95 32.30
N GLY A 742 9.62 -40.86 31.69
CA GLY A 742 9.22 -40.81 30.30
C GLY A 742 8.32 -39.62 29.95
N LEU A 743 7.30 -39.35 30.78
CA LEU A 743 6.43 -38.19 30.60
C LEU A 743 7.16 -36.86 30.82
N ARG A 744 8.13 -36.82 31.75
CA ARG A 744 9.02 -35.65 31.94
C ARG A 744 9.97 -35.43 30.76
N ALA A 745 10.37 -36.51 30.08
CA ALA A 745 11.19 -36.42 28.86
C ALA A 745 10.40 -35.93 27.64
N GLY A 746 9.07 -35.77 27.75
CA GLY A 746 8.22 -35.19 26.72
C GLY A 746 7.36 -36.20 25.98
N ALA A 747 7.29 -37.46 26.41
CA ALA A 747 6.32 -38.41 25.87
C ALA A 747 4.88 -37.95 26.17
N GLU A 748 4.00 -38.17 25.19
CA GLU A 748 2.59 -37.84 25.26
C GLU A 748 1.80 -38.89 26.05
N GLU A 749 2.24 -40.14 26.03
CA GLU A 749 1.45 -41.29 26.48
C GLU A 749 2.34 -42.44 26.97
N TYR A 750 1.77 -43.37 27.75
CA TYR A 750 2.44 -44.65 28.08
C TYR A 750 1.49 -45.86 27.99
N VAL A 751 2.06 -47.07 27.83
CA VAL A 751 1.39 -48.37 27.75
C VAL A 751 2.18 -49.41 28.54
N GLY A 752 1.52 -50.17 29.42
CA GLY A 752 2.17 -51.23 30.22
C GLY A 752 2.31 -52.56 29.46
N LYS A 753 3.43 -53.27 29.66
CA LYS A 753 3.67 -54.66 29.19
C LYS A 753 3.09 -55.67 30.19
N PRO A 754 2.29 -56.68 29.81
CA PRO A 754 2.01 -57.11 28.45
C PRO A 754 1.02 -56.17 27.73
N VAL A 755 1.35 -55.82 26.48
CA VAL A 755 0.59 -54.88 25.66
C VAL A 755 -0.74 -55.52 25.24
N ARG A 756 -1.85 -54.91 25.66
CA ARG A 756 -3.21 -55.32 25.27
C ARG A 756 -3.59 -54.67 23.93
N HIS A 757 -4.09 -55.47 22.99
CA HIS A 757 -4.37 -55.03 21.61
C HIS A 757 -5.30 -53.81 21.58
N SER A 758 -6.45 -53.91 22.27
CA SER A 758 -7.51 -52.89 22.27
C SER A 758 -6.98 -51.54 22.75
N GLU A 759 -6.33 -51.53 23.92
CA GLU A 759 -5.76 -50.35 24.55
C GLU A 759 -4.67 -49.69 23.71
N PHE A 760 -3.74 -50.49 23.16
CA PHE A 760 -2.59 -49.99 22.40
C PHE A 760 -2.98 -49.31 21.08
N VAL A 761 -3.82 -49.96 20.27
CA VAL A 761 -4.22 -49.43 18.96
C VAL A 761 -5.06 -48.16 19.11
N LEU A 762 -5.93 -48.09 20.12
CA LEU A 762 -6.76 -46.90 20.36
C LEU A 762 -5.91 -45.66 20.69
N ARG A 763 -4.88 -45.82 21.53
CA ARG A 763 -3.94 -44.72 21.84
C ARG A 763 -3.20 -44.23 20.59
N VAL A 764 -2.74 -45.16 19.74
CA VAL A 764 -2.06 -44.82 18.49
C VAL A 764 -2.98 -44.10 17.49
N ARG A 765 -4.25 -44.51 17.38
CA ARG A 765 -5.25 -43.83 16.53
C ARG A 765 -5.52 -42.40 16.96
N SER A 766 -5.68 -42.18 18.27
CA SER A 766 -5.91 -40.84 18.82
C SER A 766 -4.76 -39.88 18.48
N MET A 767 -3.52 -40.31 18.71
CA MET A 767 -2.33 -39.50 18.42
C MET A 767 -2.13 -39.25 16.92
N ASN A 768 -2.36 -40.25 16.07
CA ASN A 768 -2.24 -40.10 14.62
C ASN A 768 -3.24 -39.08 14.06
N ARG A 769 -4.48 -39.06 14.57
CA ARG A 769 -5.51 -38.10 14.14
C ARG A 769 -5.10 -36.67 14.45
N LEU A 770 -4.62 -36.41 15.67
CA LEU A 770 -4.17 -35.08 16.09
C LEU A 770 -2.99 -34.59 15.24
N GLN A 771 -2.03 -35.47 14.95
CA GLN A 771 -0.83 -35.10 14.21
C GLN A 771 -1.11 -34.77 12.74
N ARG A 772 -2.01 -35.53 12.08
CA ARG A 772 -2.38 -35.28 10.68
C ARG A 772 -3.07 -33.93 10.49
N SER A 773 -4.02 -33.59 11.37
CA SER A 773 -4.68 -32.28 11.32
C SER A 773 -3.69 -31.11 11.48
N ASN A 774 -2.65 -31.29 12.28
CA ASN A 774 -1.60 -30.28 12.47
C ASN A 774 -0.75 -30.09 11.19
N ILE A 775 -0.35 -31.18 10.54
CA ILE A 775 0.44 -31.15 9.29
C ILE A 775 -0.35 -30.49 8.15
N GLU A 776 -1.63 -30.84 7.97
CA GLU A 776 -2.48 -30.27 6.91
C GLU A 776 -2.64 -28.75 7.04
N LEU A 777 -2.81 -28.26 8.28
CA LEU A 777 -2.90 -26.82 8.58
C LEU A 777 -1.59 -26.08 8.30
N MET A 778 -0.44 -26.67 8.66
CA MET A 778 0.87 -26.09 8.39
C MET A 778 1.14 -25.95 6.89
N GLN A 779 0.78 -26.96 6.09
CA GLN A 779 0.95 -26.94 4.64
C GLN A 779 0.06 -25.87 3.97
N SER A 780 -1.21 -25.75 4.39
CA SER A 780 -2.12 -24.72 3.87
C SER A 780 -1.62 -23.29 4.15
N ASN A 781 -1.02 -23.07 5.32
CA ASN A 781 -0.46 -21.78 5.70
C ASN A 781 0.84 -21.44 4.95
N ALA A 782 1.68 -22.45 4.63
CA ALA A 782 2.91 -22.24 3.87
C ALA A 782 2.65 -21.76 2.44
N VAL A 783 1.71 -22.39 1.72
CA VAL A 783 1.33 -22.01 0.34
C VAL A 783 0.79 -20.58 0.28
N ARG A 784 -0.07 -20.21 1.24
CA ARG A 784 -0.61 -18.84 1.34
C ARG A 784 0.48 -17.81 1.67
N GLY A 785 1.46 -18.19 2.48
CA GLY A 785 2.61 -17.34 2.81
C GLY A 785 3.51 -17.05 1.60
N GLU A 786 3.73 -18.04 0.74
CA GLU A 786 4.52 -17.88 -0.49
C GLU A 786 3.84 -16.94 -1.49
N GLN A 787 2.52 -17.09 -1.71
CA GLN A 787 1.75 -16.17 -2.55
C GLN A 787 1.76 -14.73 -2.03
N ALA A 788 1.68 -14.52 -0.72
CA ALA A 788 1.75 -13.19 -0.11
C ALA A 788 3.13 -12.53 -0.31
N ARG A 789 4.23 -13.29 -0.18
CA ARG A 789 5.59 -12.80 -0.46
C ARG A 789 5.74 -12.42 -1.93
N ALA A 790 5.27 -13.26 -2.84
CA ALA A 790 5.33 -12.99 -4.27
C ALA A 790 4.60 -11.68 -4.64
N MET A 791 3.40 -11.48 -4.09
CA MET A 791 2.63 -10.25 -4.32
C MET A 791 3.34 -9.00 -3.80
N THR A 792 4.05 -9.10 -2.67
CA THR A 792 4.82 -7.99 -2.10
C THR A 792 5.95 -7.56 -3.04
N ILE A 793 6.75 -8.52 -3.52
CA ILE A 793 7.86 -8.25 -4.45
C ILE A 793 7.34 -7.63 -5.76
N LEU A 794 6.23 -8.14 -6.30
CA LEU A 794 5.62 -7.62 -7.52
C LEU A 794 5.06 -6.20 -7.32
N PHE A 795 4.49 -5.89 -6.16
CA PHE A 795 4.01 -4.55 -5.83
C PHE A 795 5.17 -3.56 -5.66
N GLU A 796 6.24 -3.95 -4.97
CA GLU A 796 7.45 -3.14 -4.82
C GLU A 796 8.08 -2.82 -6.17
N LEU A 797 8.19 -3.83 -7.05
CA LEU A 797 8.64 -3.65 -8.42
C LEU A 797 7.74 -2.65 -9.16
N SER A 798 6.41 -2.79 -9.08
CA SER A 798 5.48 -1.86 -9.75
C SER A 798 5.64 -0.42 -9.28
N ARG A 799 5.91 -0.22 -7.99
CA ARG A 799 6.13 1.10 -7.43
C ARG A 799 7.47 1.68 -7.89
N SER A 800 8.54 0.89 -7.84
CA SER A 800 9.88 1.31 -8.27
C SER A 800 9.86 1.71 -9.74
N LEU A 801 9.33 0.84 -10.60
CA LEU A 801 9.18 1.07 -12.05
C LEU A 801 8.32 2.30 -12.37
N GLY A 802 7.26 2.57 -11.58
CA GLY A 802 6.40 3.74 -11.78
C GLY A 802 7.06 5.08 -11.43
N THR A 803 8.16 5.07 -10.69
CA THR A 803 8.91 6.28 -10.31
C THR A 803 10.24 6.43 -11.02
N ALA A 804 10.68 5.41 -11.76
CA ALA A 804 11.94 5.40 -12.47
C ALA A 804 12.00 6.50 -13.54
N ARG A 805 13.12 7.22 -13.57
CA ARG A 805 13.39 8.28 -14.57
C ARG A 805 14.42 7.86 -15.60
N ASP A 806 15.20 6.83 -15.30
CA ASP A 806 16.22 6.26 -16.18
C ASP A 806 15.81 4.84 -16.61
N MET A 807 16.19 4.46 -17.83
CA MET A 807 16.08 3.09 -18.31
C MET A 807 16.93 2.13 -17.48
N GLN A 808 18.09 2.55 -16.97
CA GLN A 808 18.97 1.66 -16.21
C GLN A 808 18.33 1.20 -14.89
N ASP A 809 17.64 2.10 -14.18
CA ASP A 809 16.91 1.77 -12.94
C ASP A 809 15.86 0.68 -13.20
N ILE A 810 15.11 0.82 -14.29
CA ILE A 810 14.08 -0.16 -14.69
C ILE A 810 14.71 -1.52 -14.96
N VAL A 811 15.83 -1.53 -15.68
CA VAL A 811 16.54 -2.75 -16.05
C VAL A 811 17.04 -3.47 -14.79
N ASP A 812 17.70 -2.76 -13.88
CA ASP A 812 18.32 -3.32 -12.68
C ASP A 812 17.27 -3.83 -11.68
N GLU A 813 16.18 -3.10 -11.48
CA GLU A 813 15.07 -3.54 -10.63
C GLU A 813 14.37 -4.77 -11.21
N THR A 814 14.19 -4.81 -12.53
CA THR A 814 13.54 -5.95 -13.20
C THR A 814 14.35 -7.24 -13.03
N VAL A 815 15.67 -7.20 -13.25
CA VAL A 815 16.52 -8.40 -13.10
C VAL A 815 16.63 -8.82 -11.64
N THR A 816 16.68 -7.87 -10.70
CA THR A 816 16.77 -8.13 -9.26
C THR A 816 15.48 -8.76 -8.73
N ALA A 817 14.33 -8.18 -9.05
CA ALA A 817 13.03 -8.72 -8.66
C ALA A 817 12.80 -10.12 -9.26
N THR A 818 13.18 -10.34 -10.52
CA THR A 818 13.10 -11.66 -11.16
C THR A 818 13.98 -12.68 -10.43
N ALA A 819 15.23 -12.32 -10.11
CA ALA A 819 16.16 -13.22 -9.43
C ALA A 819 15.66 -13.61 -8.03
N GLY A 820 15.15 -12.63 -7.26
CA GLY A 820 14.62 -12.86 -5.92
C GLY A 820 13.31 -13.65 -5.93
N LEU A 821 12.36 -13.29 -6.80
CA LEU A 821 11.04 -13.91 -6.84
C LEU A 821 11.08 -15.37 -7.30
N LEU A 822 11.91 -15.66 -8.30
CA LEU A 822 12.00 -16.99 -8.93
C LEU A 822 13.19 -17.81 -8.43
N ASN A 823 13.90 -17.34 -7.39
CA ASN A 823 15.08 -17.98 -6.81
C ASN A 823 16.14 -18.36 -7.87
N CYS A 824 16.43 -17.40 -8.76
CA CYS A 824 17.31 -17.59 -9.92
C CYS A 824 18.73 -17.08 -9.66
N GLY A 825 19.72 -17.91 -9.96
CA GLY A 825 21.14 -17.58 -9.80
C GLY A 825 21.71 -16.75 -10.96
N ARG A 826 21.08 -16.81 -12.15
CA ARG A 826 21.49 -16.03 -13.32
C ARG A 826 20.32 -15.53 -14.14
N VAL A 827 20.16 -14.21 -14.16
CA VAL A 827 19.12 -13.49 -14.91
C VAL A 827 19.78 -12.37 -15.72
N SER A 828 19.36 -12.14 -16.96
CA SER A 828 19.81 -11.00 -17.77
C SER A 828 18.68 -10.41 -18.58
N LEU A 829 18.62 -9.09 -18.66
CA LEU A 829 17.70 -8.36 -19.53
C LEU A 829 18.49 -7.73 -20.69
N MET A 830 18.03 -8.01 -21.90
CA MET A 830 18.64 -7.56 -23.14
C MET A 830 17.77 -6.52 -23.85
N LEU A 831 18.40 -5.46 -24.35
CA LEU A 831 17.76 -4.38 -25.13
C LEU A 831 18.39 -4.29 -26.53
N PRO A 832 17.66 -3.77 -27.54
CA PRO A 832 18.24 -3.56 -28.88
C PRO A 832 19.32 -2.48 -28.86
N ASP A 833 20.40 -2.70 -29.61
CA ASP A 833 21.42 -1.70 -29.91
C ASP A 833 20.88 -0.72 -30.97
N GLU A 834 20.85 0.58 -30.67
CA GLU A 834 20.34 1.58 -31.63
C GLU A 834 21.23 1.75 -32.87
N GLN A 835 22.49 1.31 -32.82
CA GLN A 835 23.45 1.46 -33.92
C GLN A 835 23.69 0.17 -34.71
N ARG A 836 23.24 -0.98 -34.19
CA ARG A 836 23.54 -2.31 -34.76
C ARG A 836 22.29 -3.19 -34.70
N ALA A 837 22.09 -4.06 -35.69
CA ALA A 837 20.96 -5.01 -35.70
C ALA A 837 21.15 -6.19 -34.73
N SER A 838 21.51 -5.90 -33.47
CA SER A 838 21.84 -6.87 -32.42
C SER A 838 21.28 -6.44 -31.07
N LEU A 839 21.15 -7.40 -30.15
CA LEU A 839 20.80 -7.13 -28.75
C LEU A 839 22.06 -6.96 -27.89
N ILE A 840 21.93 -6.26 -26.78
CA ILE A 840 22.98 -6.07 -25.77
C ILE A 840 22.43 -6.36 -24.38
N ILE A 841 23.27 -6.88 -23.48
CA ILE A 841 22.87 -7.07 -22.08
C ILE A 841 22.87 -5.71 -21.40
N ALA A 842 21.67 -5.20 -21.08
CA ALA A 842 21.48 -3.93 -20.41
C ALA A 842 21.66 -4.06 -18.88
N GLY A 843 21.32 -5.23 -18.33
CA GLY A 843 21.51 -5.55 -16.92
C GLY A 843 21.36 -7.03 -16.64
N ALA A 844 21.87 -7.48 -15.50
CA ALA A 844 21.90 -8.89 -15.12
C ALA A 844 22.19 -9.11 -13.64
N VAL A 845 21.76 -10.26 -13.11
CA VAL A 845 22.17 -10.80 -11.81
C VAL A 845 22.94 -12.09 -12.07
N GLY A 846 24.11 -12.27 -11.45
CA GLY A 846 24.92 -13.49 -11.54
C GLY A 846 25.65 -13.72 -12.87
N VAL A 847 25.67 -12.74 -13.77
CA VAL A 847 26.39 -12.79 -15.05
C VAL A 847 27.68 -11.96 -14.96
N PRO A 848 28.86 -12.54 -15.27
CA PRO A 848 30.14 -11.81 -15.27
C PRO A 848 30.20 -10.63 -16.26
N ASP A 849 30.91 -9.55 -15.90
CA ASP A 849 31.01 -8.34 -16.72
C ASP A 849 31.71 -8.55 -18.07
N GLU A 850 32.65 -9.50 -18.16
CA GLU A 850 33.30 -9.88 -19.42
C GLU A 850 32.27 -10.36 -20.45
N LEU A 851 31.33 -11.20 -20.01
CA LEU A 851 30.24 -11.73 -20.84
C LEU A 851 29.19 -10.66 -21.16
N ARG A 852 28.89 -9.75 -20.22
CA ARG A 852 27.98 -8.62 -20.46
C ARG A 852 28.44 -7.75 -21.63
N ASN A 853 29.75 -7.52 -21.73
CA ASN A 853 30.33 -6.65 -22.75
C ASN A 853 30.60 -7.36 -24.09
N SER A 854 30.80 -8.68 -24.09
CA SER A 854 31.14 -9.46 -25.29
C SER A 854 29.92 -10.03 -26.04
N VAL A 855 28.82 -10.31 -25.34
CA VAL A 855 27.65 -10.99 -25.93
C VAL A 855 26.75 -10.01 -26.68
N ARG A 856 26.68 -10.13 -28.02
CA ARG A 856 25.78 -9.33 -28.87
C ARG A 856 25.06 -10.19 -29.92
N PRO A 857 23.98 -10.91 -29.54
CA PRO A 857 23.28 -11.78 -30.47
C PRO A 857 22.55 -10.95 -31.54
N PRO A 858 22.69 -11.27 -32.84
CA PRO A 858 21.93 -10.63 -33.90
C PRO A 858 20.42 -10.87 -33.77
N ILE A 859 19.61 -9.86 -34.10
CA ILE A 859 18.15 -9.99 -34.10
C ILE A 859 17.71 -11.07 -35.10
N GLY A 860 16.81 -11.97 -34.70
CA GLY A 860 16.36 -13.13 -35.48
C GLY A 860 17.27 -14.37 -35.38
N SER A 861 18.41 -14.28 -34.69
CA SER A 861 19.34 -15.41 -34.45
C SER A 861 19.50 -15.71 -32.95
N GLY A 862 19.98 -16.91 -32.62
CA GLY A 862 20.04 -17.38 -31.23
C GLY A 862 18.67 -17.45 -30.54
N VAL A 863 18.62 -17.77 -29.25
CA VAL A 863 17.35 -17.84 -28.50
C VAL A 863 16.79 -16.42 -28.31
N ALA A 864 17.56 -15.53 -27.68
CA ALA A 864 17.11 -14.18 -27.37
C ALA A 864 16.73 -13.36 -28.62
N GLY A 865 17.52 -13.43 -29.70
CA GLY A 865 17.21 -12.70 -30.93
C GLY A 865 15.95 -13.20 -31.62
N ARG A 866 15.63 -14.50 -31.53
CA ARG A 866 14.37 -15.06 -32.04
C ARG A 866 13.17 -14.74 -31.16
N VAL A 867 13.34 -14.76 -29.84
CA VAL A 867 12.29 -14.32 -28.90
C VAL A 867 11.99 -12.83 -29.14
N PHE A 868 13.01 -12.01 -29.37
CA PHE A 868 12.84 -10.61 -29.73
C PHE A 868 12.06 -10.42 -31.05
N SER A 869 12.36 -11.21 -32.08
CA SER A 869 11.70 -11.08 -33.38
C SER A 869 10.28 -11.66 -33.43
N SER A 870 10.00 -12.71 -32.66
CA SER A 870 8.73 -13.45 -32.72
C SER A 870 7.78 -13.13 -31.57
N GLY A 871 8.26 -12.57 -30.46
CA GLY A 871 7.51 -12.41 -29.22
C GLY A 871 7.21 -13.72 -28.47
N ALA A 872 7.52 -14.89 -29.06
CA ALA A 872 7.19 -16.17 -28.49
C ALA A 872 8.20 -16.57 -27.40
N ALA A 873 7.69 -16.82 -26.19
CA ALA A 873 8.53 -17.24 -25.06
C ALA A 873 9.08 -18.65 -25.25
N VAL A 874 10.28 -18.89 -24.72
CA VAL A 874 10.93 -20.20 -24.68
C VAL A 874 11.13 -20.58 -23.21
N ILE A 875 10.39 -21.59 -22.73
CA ILE A 875 10.51 -22.13 -21.36
C ILE A 875 10.91 -23.60 -21.46
N CYS A 876 11.91 -24.02 -20.69
CA CYS A 876 12.43 -25.38 -20.64
C CYS A 876 12.15 -25.99 -19.26
N ASN A 877 11.34 -27.06 -19.21
CA ASN A 877 10.92 -27.69 -17.95
C ASN A 877 11.70 -28.98 -17.62
N SER A 878 12.58 -29.45 -18.52
CA SER A 878 13.39 -30.65 -18.30
C SER A 878 14.77 -30.55 -18.98
N GLU A 879 15.76 -31.32 -18.50
CA GLU A 879 17.05 -31.44 -19.18
C GLU A 879 16.91 -32.04 -20.59
N SER A 880 15.93 -32.92 -20.80
CA SER A 880 15.61 -33.50 -22.11
C SER A 880 15.10 -32.43 -23.10
N ASP A 881 14.23 -31.51 -22.64
CA ASP A 881 13.77 -30.38 -23.47
C ASP A 881 14.91 -29.45 -23.86
N ARG A 882 15.87 -29.27 -22.95
CA ARG A 882 17.04 -28.43 -23.16
C ARG A 882 18.00 -29.06 -24.17
N ALA A 883 18.27 -30.36 -24.05
CA ALA A 883 19.12 -31.12 -24.97
C ALA A 883 18.53 -31.16 -26.40
N GLY A 884 17.23 -31.43 -26.54
CA GLY A 884 16.56 -31.45 -27.86
C GLY A 884 16.47 -30.08 -28.54
N ARG A 885 16.69 -28.99 -27.78
CA ARG A 885 16.74 -27.62 -28.31
C ARG A 885 18.16 -27.22 -28.71
N LEU A 886 19.22 -27.74 -28.10
CA LEU A 886 20.61 -27.40 -28.43
C LEU A 886 20.93 -27.53 -29.93
N ASP A 887 20.44 -28.58 -30.60
CA ASP A 887 20.67 -28.82 -32.04
C ASP A 887 20.02 -27.78 -32.97
N ARG A 888 19.12 -26.92 -32.46
CA ARG A 888 18.39 -25.88 -33.24
C ARG A 888 18.94 -24.46 -33.05
N TYR A 889 19.86 -24.23 -32.12
CA TYR A 889 20.38 -22.89 -31.80
C TYR A 889 21.89 -22.85 -32.08
N GLU A 890 22.33 -21.89 -32.92
CA GLU A 890 23.76 -21.62 -33.12
C GLU A 890 24.41 -21.26 -31.77
N THR A 891 25.38 -22.07 -31.36
CA THR A 891 26.05 -22.04 -30.04
C THR A 891 27.01 -20.86 -29.85
N ASP A 892 27.16 -19.99 -30.85
CA ASP A 892 28.24 -18.99 -30.90
C ASP A 892 28.09 -17.87 -29.85
N PHE A 893 26.92 -17.71 -29.24
CA PHE A 893 26.61 -16.57 -28.36
C PHE A 893 26.23 -16.94 -26.91
N PHE A 894 26.07 -18.23 -26.59
CA PHE A 894 25.71 -18.69 -25.24
C PHE A 894 26.41 -19.99 -24.86
N ALA A 895 26.94 -20.07 -23.63
CA ALA A 895 27.52 -21.29 -23.08
C ALA A 895 26.47 -22.40 -22.81
N SER A 896 25.18 -22.06 -22.75
CA SER A 896 24.07 -23.03 -22.64
C SER A 896 22.70 -22.42 -23.00
N VAL A 897 21.72 -23.25 -23.37
CA VAL A 897 20.33 -22.82 -23.64
C VAL A 897 19.68 -22.32 -22.33
N PRO A 898 19.05 -21.13 -22.30
CA PRO A 898 18.39 -20.59 -21.12
C PRO A 898 17.20 -21.46 -20.68
N LEU A 899 16.93 -21.46 -19.37
CA LEU A 899 15.77 -22.11 -18.76
C LEU A 899 14.47 -21.39 -19.12
N ALA A 900 14.50 -20.06 -19.18
CA ALA A 900 13.41 -19.26 -19.69
C ALA A 900 13.95 -18.06 -20.48
N SER A 901 13.32 -17.73 -21.60
CA SER A 901 13.57 -16.52 -22.39
C SER A 901 12.23 -15.93 -22.80
N LYS A 902 11.96 -14.69 -22.39
CA LYS A 902 10.64 -14.05 -22.53
C LYS A 902 10.77 -12.65 -23.08
N ALA A 903 9.91 -12.32 -24.04
CA ALA A 903 9.84 -10.99 -24.63
C ALA A 903 9.22 -9.99 -23.64
N LEU A 904 9.79 -8.80 -23.57
CA LEU A 904 9.16 -7.63 -22.97
C LEU A 904 8.32 -6.97 -24.06
N THR A 905 7.00 -7.10 -23.99
CA THR A 905 6.10 -6.62 -25.03
C THR A 905 5.25 -5.48 -24.50
N SER A 906 5.27 -4.35 -25.20
CA SER A 906 4.35 -3.22 -24.95
C SER A 906 3.68 -2.84 -26.26
N HIS A 907 2.34 -2.74 -26.25
CA HIS A 907 1.55 -2.44 -27.46
C HIS A 907 1.96 -3.25 -28.71
N GLU A 908 2.13 -4.57 -28.54
CA GLU A 908 2.57 -5.52 -29.60
C GLU A 908 4.00 -5.32 -30.13
N VAL A 909 4.76 -4.38 -29.56
CA VAL A 909 6.17 -4.16 -29.88
C VAL A 909 7.04 -4.81 -28.82
N VAL A 910 7.97 -5.65 -29.25
CA VAL A 910 8.99 -6.22 -28.34
C VAL A 910 10.07 -5.17 -28.11
N VAL A 911 10.20 -4.73 -26.86
CA VAL A 911 11.16 -3.68 -26.45
C VAL A 911 12.45 -4.27 -25.86
N GLY A 912 12.43 -5.54 -25.47
CA GLY A 912 13.58 -6.25 -24.90
C GLY A 912 13.30 -7.74 -24.66
N VAL A 913 14.28 -8.46 -24.12
CA VAL A 913 14.16 -9.89 -23.77
C VAL A 913 14.75 -10.15 -22.39
N LEU A 914 13.99 -10.82 -21.53
CA LEU A 914 14.44 -11.32 -20.24
C LEU A 914 14.86 -12.78 -20.36
N ASN A 915 16.07 -13.11 -19.93
CA ASN A 915 16.63 -14.46 -19.97
C ASN A 915 16.97 -14.95 -18.57
N ILE A 916 16.60 -16.19 -18.27
CA ILE A 916 16.95 -16.91 -17.04
C ILE A 916 17.75 -18.14 -17.45
N THR A 917 18.97 -18.27 -16.93
CA THR A 917 19.89 -19.36 -17.33
C THR A 917 20.16 -20.36 -16.21
N GLU A 918 19.91 -19.98 -14.96
CA GLU A 918 20.20 -20.81 -13.78
C GLU A 918 19.22 -20.55 -12.64
N ARG A 919 18.75 -21.61 -11.99
CA ARG A 919 17.95 -21.60 -10.76
C ARG A 919 18.71 -22.28 -9.62
N HIS A 920 18.53 -21.83 -8.38
CA HIS A 920 19.20 -22.43 -7.23
C HIS A 920 18.62 -23.79 -6.81
N ASP A 921 17.34 -24.03 -7.08
CA ASP A 921 16.60 -25.23 -6.66
C ASP A 921 16.47 -26.30 -7.77
N ALA A 922 16.94 -26.00 -8.99
CA ALA A 922 16.93 -26.88 -10.16
C ALA A 922 15.56 -27.50 -10.55
N ARG A 923 14.44 -26.96 -10.03
CA ARG A 923 13.09 -27.45 -10.33
C ARG A 923 12.46 -26.78 -11.57
N PRO A 924 11.49 -27.43 -12.23
CA PRO A 924 10.71 -26.82 -13.30
C PRO A 924 9.93 -25.58 -12.81
N PHE A 925 9.62 -24.65 -13.71
CA PHE A 925 8.73 -23.52 -13.39
C PHE A 925 7.30 -24.00 -13.16
N ALA A 926 6.73 -23.62 -12.02
CA ALA A 926 5.32 -23.80 -11.75
C ALA A 926 4.49 -22.83 -12.62
N GLU A 927 3.23 -23.18 -12.89
CA GLU A 927 2.33 -22.34 -13.70
C GLU A 927 2.22 -20.91 -13.15
N GLN A 928 2.10 -20.78 -11.83
CA GLN A 928 2.02 -19.50 -11.15
C GLN A 928 3.32 -18.67 -11.23
N GLU A 929 4.49 -19.32 -11.31
CA GLU A 929 5.77 -18.62 -11.53
C GLU A 929 5.87 -18.04 -12.95
N ILE A 930 5.27 -18.71 -13.93
CA ILE A 930 5.21 -18.24 -15.31
C ILE A 930 4.32 -16.99 -15.40
N GLU A 931 3.20 -16.97 -14.67
CA GLU A 931 2.32 -15.80 -14.53
C GLU A 931 3.06 -14.61 -13.90
N TYR A 932 3.86 -14.86 -12.85
CA TYR A 932 4.68 -13.80 -12.26
C TYR A 932 5.71 -13.26 -13.25
N LEU A 933 6.34 -14.14 -14.03
CA LEU A 933 7.27 -13.74 -15.08
C LEU A 933 6.59 -12.92 -16.19
N ASP A 934 5.34 -13.25 -16.56
CA ASP A 934 4.52 -12.41 -17.46
C ASP A 934 4.33 -11.01 -16.89
N LEU A 935 3.91 -10.92 -15.62
CA LEU A 935 3.61 -9.65 -14.99
C LEU A 935 4.87 -8.75 -14.91
N ILE A 936 6.00 -9.31 -14.51
CA ILE A 936 7.29 -8.61 -14.46
C ILE A 936 7.67 -8.07 -15.84
N CYS A 937 7.60 -8.92 -16.88
CA CYS A 937 7.97 -8.52 -18.25
C CYS A 937 7.08 -7.39 -18.77
N ASN A 938 5.76 -7.46 -18.52
CA ASN A 938 4.81 -6.44 -18.96
C ASN A 938 5.02 -5.11 -18.24
N MET A 939 5.25 -5.13 -16.93
CA MET A 939 5.55 -3.92 -16.15
C MET A 939 6.84 -3.25 -16.61
N ALA A 940 7.91 -4.04 -16.80
CA ALA A 940 9.18 -3.55 -17.30
C ALA A 940 9.06 -2.98 -18.72
N ALA A 941 8.30 -3.65 -19.61
CA ALA A 941 8.07 -3.18 -20.97
C ALA A 941 7.37 -1.82 -20.99
N SER A 942 6.29 -1.66 -20.22
CA SER A 942 5.56 -0.39 -20.11
C SER A 942 6.42 0.73 -19.53
N ALA A 943 7.22 0.44 -18.48
CA ALA A 943 8.10 1.44 -17.87
C ALA A 943 9.19 1.91 -18.84
N LEU A 944 9.85 0.99 -19.56
CA LEU A 944 10.87 1.33 -20.56
C LEU A 944 10.30 2.22 -21.67
N GLU A 945 9.09 1.92 -22.14
CA GLU A 945 8.43 2.71 -23.17
C GLU A 945 8.07 4.12 -22.67
N GLN A 946 7.56 4.25 -21.43
CA GLN A 946 7.24 5.55 -20.85
C GLN A 946 8.46 6.47 -20.74
N VAL A 947 9.59 5.95 -20.25
CA VAL A 947 10.84 6.72 -20.16
C VAL A 947 11.33 7.13 -21.56
N ARG A 948 11.31 6.21 -22.54
CA ARG A 948 11.66 6.52 -23.93
C ARG A 948 10.76 7.59 -24.54
N ALA A 949 9.45 7.50 -24.33
CA ALA A 949 8.47 8.46 -24.84
C ALA A 949 8.62 9.84 -24.19
N ALA A 950 8.91 9.90 -22.89
CA ALA A 950 9.21 11.14 -22.18
C ALA A 950 10.44 11.83 -22.76
N ALA A 951 11.54 11.09 -22.94
CA ALA A 951 12.78 11.62 -23.54
C ALA A 951 12.61 12.07 -24.99
N ALA A 952 11.76 11.39 -25.78
CA ALA A 952 11.45 11.79 -27.15
C ALA A 952 10.63 13.10 -27.20
N ARG A 953 9.64 13.24 -26.32
CA ARG A 953 8.81 14.45 -26.20
C ARG A 953 9.63 15.67 -25.77
N GLU A 954 10.54 15.49 -24.82
CA GLU A 954 11.44 16.56 -24.40
C GLU A 954 12.35 17.05 -25.53
N ARG A 955 12.96 16.12 -26.29
CA ARG A 955 13.73 16.45 -27.50
C ARG A 955 12.90 17.16 -28.57
N ALA A 956 11.66 16.73 -28.79
CA ALA A 956 10.76 17.36 -29.75
C ALA A 956 10.40 18.79 -29.32
N HIS A 957 10.09 19.02 -28.04
CA HIS A 957 9.82 20.35 -27.52
C HIS A 957 11.03 21.30 -27.68
N ALA A 958 12.23 20.82 -27.35
CA ALA A 958 13.46 21.58 -27.56
C ALA A 958 13.65 21.99 -29.03
N ALA A 959 13.43 21.06 -29.95
CA ALA A 959 13.54 21.32 -31.39
C ALA A 959 12.50 22.35 -31.88
N ILE A 960 11.26 22.32 -31.36
CA ILE A 960 10.22 23.29 -31.71
C ILE A 960 10.59 24.69 -31.23
N VAL A 961 11.03 24.84 -29.97
CA VAL A 961 11.45 26.14 -29.42
C VAL A 961 12.61 26.72 -30.23
N GLN A 962 13.63 25.91 -30.54
CA GLN A 962 14.73 26.34 -31.40
C GLN A 962 14.29 26.69 -32.82
N GLY A 963 13.34 25.96 -33.39
CA GLY A 963 12.77 26.26 -34.71
C GLY A 963 12.05 27.60 -34.75
N LEU A 964 11.24 27.91 -33.73
CA LEU A 964 10.53 29.19 -33.61
C LEU A 964 11.48 30.37 -33.41
N ALA A 965 12.49 30.20 -32.56
CA ALA A 965 13.53 31.19 -32.36
C ALA A 965 14.29 31.49 -33.67
N LYS A 966 14.70 30.45 -34.41
CA LYS A 966 15.37 30.59 -35.72
C LYS A 966 14.49 31.28 -36.77
N LEU A 967 13.17 31.07 -36.76
CA LEU A 967 12.25 31.74 -37.67
C LEU A 967 12.14 33.24 -37.40
N ALA A 968 12.17 33.66 -36.14
CA ALA A 968 12.19 35.08 -35.79
C ALA A 968 13.52 35.75 -36.18
N GLU A 969 14.64 35.03 -36.03
CA GLU A 969 15.96 35.51 -36.43
C GLU A 969 16.19 35.55 -37.94
N HIS A 970 15.50 34.75 -38.75
CA HIS A 970 15.73 34.70 -40.20
C HIS A 970 15.47 36.03 -40.93
N ARG A 971 14.82 36.99 -40.24
CA ARG A 971 14.62 38.37 -40.70
C ARG A 971 15.79 39.31 -40.38
N ASP A 972 16.72 38.88 -39.54
CA ASP A 972 17.93 39.60 -39.14
C ASP A 972 19.14 38.97 -39.83
N ALA A 973 20.16 39.77 -40.18
CA ALA A 973 21.32 39.28 -40.94
C ALA A 973 22.32 38.49 -40.07
N ASP A 974 21.94 38.13 -38.84
CA ASP A 974 22.81 37.47 -37.88
C ASP A 974 23.03 36.00 -38.25
N THR A 975 24.30 35.59 -38.15
CA THR A 975 24.78 34.25 -38.53
C THR A 975 23.96 33.13 -37.87
N GLY A 976 23.65 32.06 -38.60
CA GLY A 976 22.71 30.99 -38.19
C GLY A 976 23.04 30.16 -36.93
N ARG A 977 23.98 30.59 -36.08
CA ARG A 977 24.32 29.99 -34.77
C ARG A 977 24.33 31.01 -33.62
N HIS A 978 23.80 32.23 -33.81
CA HIS A 978 23.73 33.27 -32.77
C HIS A 978 23.03 32.76 -31.49
N LEU A 979 21.82 32.19 -31.62
CA LEU A 979 21.08 31.59 -30.50
C LEU A 979 21.90 30.55 -29.71
N GLU A 980 22.59 29.65 -30.42
CA GLU A 980 23.40 28.60 -29.78
C GLU A 980 24.55 29.21 -28.95
N ARG A 981 25.19 30.27 -29.46
CA ARG A 981 26.27 30.96 -28.75
C ARG A 981 25.75 31.70 -27.53
N VAL A 982 24.73 32.52 -27.69
CA VAL A 982 24.18 33.33 -26.58
C VAL A 982 23.63 32.45 -25.46
N THR A 983 22.94 31.35 -25.80
CA THR A 983 22.45 30.39 -24.79
C THR A 983 23.59 29.74 -24.02
N GLN A 984 24.64 29.26 -24.70
CA GLN A 984 25.77 28.62 -24.00
C GLN A 984 26.57 29.61 -23.15
N VAL A 985 26.73 30.85 -23.60
CA VAL A 985 27.34 31.91 -22.79
C VAL A 985 26.49 32.16 -21.54
N ALA A 986 25.18 32.35 -21.69
CA ALA A 986 24.28 32.58 -20.56
C ALA A 986 24.30 31.44 -19.53
N LEU A 987 24.31 30.18 -19.98
CA LEU A 987 24.38 29.00 -19.09
C LEU A 987 25.72 28.92 -18.34
N MET A 988 26.85 29.25 -18.98
CA MET A 988 28.14 29.32 -18.30
C MET A 988 28.17 30.41 -17.22
N LEU A 989 27.62 31.59 -17.53
CA LEU A 989 27.53 32.68 -16.56
C LEU A 989 26.63 32.31 -15.37
N ALA A 990 25.45 31.72 -15.64
CA ALA A 990 24.53 31.29 -14.59
C ALA A 990 25.14 30.19 -13.70
N SER A 991 25.85 29.22 -14.31
CA SER A 991 26.54 28.15 -13.58
C SER A 991 27.64 28.68 -12.67
N GLU A 992 28.38 29.70 -13.12
CA GLU A 992 29.39 30.37 -12.29
C GLU A 992 28.75 31.19 -11.16
N LEU A 993 27.66 31.91 -11.45
CA LEU A 993 26.90 32.66 -10.44
C LEU A 993 26.27 31.77 -9.38
N ARG A 994 25.96 30.50 -9.68
CA ARG A 994 25.47 29.51 -8.70
C ARG A 994 26.46 29.28 -7.56
N ALA A 995 27.77 29.40 -7.83
CA ALA A 995 28.80 29.29 -6.80
C ALA A 995 28.83 30.51 -5.86
N CYS A 996 28.22 31.64 -6.24
CA CYS A 996 28.11 32.81 -5.40
C CYS A 996 27.03 32.59 -4.31
N PRO A 997 27.34 32.77 -3.02
CA PRO A 997 26.37 32.58 -1.92
C PRO A 997 25.08 33.37 -2.09
N ARG A 998 25.16 34.51 -2.79
CA ARG A 998 24.02 35.38 -3.08
C ARG A 998 22.97 34.73 -3.99
N TYR A 999 23.40 33.93 -4.96
CA TYR A 999 22.53 33.35 -5.99
C TYR A 999 22.41 31.82 -5.88
N ALA A 1000 23.15 31.18 -4.97
CA ALA A 1000 23.11 29.73 -4.75
C ALA A 1000 21.70 29.17 -4.44
N ALA A 1001 20.84 29.96 -3.79
CA ALA A 1001 19.45 29.58 -3.51
C ALA A 1001 18.47 29.90 -4.65
N THR A 1002 18.90 30.66 -5.66
CA THR A 1002 18.06 31.10 -6.79
C THR A 1002 18.36 30.32 -8.07
N ILE A 1003 19.64 29.95 -8.30
CA ILE A 1003 20.07 29.21 -9.48
C ILE A 1003 20.19 27.72 -9.12
N ASP A 1004 19.10 26.99 -9.29
CA ASP A 1004 19.06 25.52 -9.20
C ASP A 1004 19.07 24.88 -10.61
N GLU A 1005 18.95 23.54 -10.67
CA GLU A 1005 18.90 22.82 -11.96
C GLU A 1005 17.68 23.22 -12.81
N GLU A 1006 16.56 23.57 -12.16
CA GLU A 1006 15.35 24.00 -12.86
C GLU A 1006 15.55 25.39 -13.48
N TYR A 1007 16.19 26.32 -12.77
CA TYR A 1007 16.56 27.63 -13.31
C TYR A 1007 17.48 27.52 -14.53
N LEU A 1008 18.50 26.65 -14.50
CA LEU A 1008 19.41 26.46 -15.63
C LEU A 1008 18.67 25.89 -16.85
N LYS A 1009 17.77 24.92 -16.63
CA LYS A 1009 16.92 24.34 -17.67
C LYS A 1009 15.97 25.39 -18.25
N ASP A 1010 15.33 26.18 -17.41
CA ASP A 1010 14.46 27.27 -17.85
C ASP A 1010 15.22 28.31 -18.65
N LEU A 1011 16.45 28.66 -18.24
CA LEU A 1011 17.32 29.59 -18.97
C LEU A 1011 17.72 29.05 -20.36
N GLU A 1012 18.01 27.76 -20.47
CA GLU A 1012 18.32 27.10 -21.74
C GLU A 1012 17.18 27.24 -22.76
N PHE A 1013 15.93 27.04 -22.32
CA PHE A 1013 14.75 27.19 -23.18
C PHE A 1013 14.33 28.64 -23.39
N ALA A 1014 14.58 29.52 -22.43
CA ALA A 1014 14.15 30.91 -22.46
C ALA A 1014 15.07 31.80 -23.32
N MET A 1015 16.39 31.60 -23.25
CA MET A 1015 17.36 32.49 -23.90
C MET A 1015 17.18 32.61 -25.42
N PRO A 1016 16.85 31.55 -26.18
CA PRO A 1016 16.60 31.67 -27.61
C PRO A 1016 15.45 32.60 -27.99
N LEU A 1017 14.55 32.93 -27.05
CA LEU A 1017 13.37 33.75 -27.29
C LEU A 1017 13.58 35.23 -26.95
N HIS A 1018 14.78 35.64 -26.52
CA HIS A 1018 15.06 37.01 -26.07
C HIS A 1018 14.67 38.08 -27.10
N ASP A 1019 14.86 37.78 -28.39
CA ASP A 1019 14.62 38.70 -29.50
C ASP A 1019 13.37 38.37 -30.32
N ILE A 1020 12.49 37.50 -29.83
CA ILE A 1020 11.28 37.04 -30.56
C ILE A 1020 10.39 38.20 -31.05
N GLY A 1021 10.41 39.33 -30.35
CA GLY A 1021 9.64 40.52 -30.70
C GLY A 1021 10.11 41.25 -31.96
N LYS A 1022 11.33 40.99 -32.46
CA LYS A 1022 11.88 41.62 -33.68
C LYS A 1022 11.01 41.37 -34.91
N VAL A 1023 10.20 40.30 -34.90
CA VAL A 1023 9.18 40.02 -35.93
C VAL A 1023 8.23 41.20 -36.18
N SER A 1024 8.04 42.08 -35.17
CA SER A 1024 7.17 43.26 -35.27
C SER A 1024 7.85 44.50 -35.87
N VAL A 1025 9.17 44.49 -36.07
CA VAL A 1025 9.93 45.62 -36.63
C VAL A 1025 9.84 45.57 -38.16
N PRO A 1026 9.46 46.66 -38.85
CA PRO A 1026 9.43 46.69 -40.31
C PRO A 1026 10.80 46.44 -40.95
N ASP A 1027 10.84 45.65 -42.03
CA ASP A 1027 12.07 45.31 -42.76
C ASP A 1027 12.87 46.54 -43.21
N ALA A 1028 12.19 47.63 -43.60
CA ALA A 1028 12.84 48.89 -43.98
C ALA A 1028 13.67 49.54 -42.86
N ILE A 1029 13.35 49.20 -41.60
CA ILE A 1029 14.08 49.64 -40.40
C ILE A 1029 15.10 48.57 -40.00
N LEU A 1030 14.69 47.30 -39.93
CA LEU A 1030 15.53 46.19 -39.48
C LEU A 1030 16.73 45.92 -40.41
N LEU A 1031 16.52 46.01 -41.73
CA LEU A 1031 17.53 45.74 -42.76
C LEU A 1031 18.20 47.03 -43.29
N LYS A 1032 18.04 48.16 -42.61
CA LYS A 1032 18.53 49.45 -43.09
C LYS A 1032 20.07 49.46 -43.22
N PRO A 1033 20.62 49.81 -44.39
CA PRO A 1033 22.07 49.84 -44.62
C PRO A 1033 22.72 51.14 -44.10
N GLY A 1034 22.56 51.43 -42.80
CA GLY A 1034 23.07 52.66 -42.19
C GLY A 1034 22.49 52.94 -40.79
N PRO A 1035 22.92 54.03 -40.12
CA PRO A 1035 22.43 54.36 -38.79
C PRO A 1035 20.91 54.64 -38.79
N LEU A 1036 20.24 54.18 -37.73
CA LEU A 1036 18.84 54.47 -37.47
C LEU A 1036 18.68 55.93 -37.03
N THR A 1037 17.64 56.59 -37.53
CA THR A 1037 17.15 57.87 -37.01
C THR A 1037 16.53 57.68 -35.63
N GLY A 1038 16.38 58.76 -34.85
CA GLY A 1038 15.78 58.67 -33.51
C GLY A 1038 14.39 58.02 -33.51
N SER A 1039 13.53 58.33 -34.50
CA SER A 1039 12.20 57.72 -34.63
C SER A 1039 12.24 56.23 -35.03
N GLU A 1040 13.20 55.84 -35.87
CA GLU A 1040 13.40 54.43 -36.24
C GLU A 1040 13.93 53.62 -35.06
N PHE A 1041 14.85 54.19 -34.27
CA PHE A 1041 15.37 53.55 -33.07
C PHE A 1041 14.27 53.35 -32.01
N GLU A 1042 13.39 54.33 -31.80
CA GLU A 1042 12.19 54.16 -30.95
C GLU A 1042 11.24 53.07 -31.46
N ALA A 1043 11.15 52.88 -32.78
CA ALA A 1043 10.37 51.78 -33.34
C ALA A 1043 11.01 50.41 -33.06
N VAL A 1044 12.35 50.30 -33.11
CA VAL A 1044 13.06 49.05 -32.77
C VAL A 1044 12.90 48.71 -31.30
N LYS A 1045 12.96 49.67 -30.37
CA LYS A 1045 12.80 49.41 -28.92
C LYS A 1045 11.52 48.68 -28.55
N ARG A 1046 10.45 48.84 -29.35
CA ARG A 1046 9.16 48.17 -29.14
C ARG A 1046 9.22 46.65 -29.22
N HIS A 1047 10.26 46.04 -29.82
CA HIS A 1047 10.38 44.59 -29.88
C HIS A 1047 10.37 43.95 -28.48
N THR A 1048 10.95 44.62 -27.48
CA THR A 1048 10.94 44.15 -26.07
C THR A 1048 9.51 43.99 -25.54
N LEU A 1049 8.67 45.00 -25.77
CA LEU A 1049 7.26 45.02 -25.35
C LEU A 1049 6.43 44.00 -26.14
N VAL A 1050 6.63 43.90 -27.46
CA VAL A 1050 5.88 42.98 -28.30
C VAL A 1050 6.25 41.52 -28.00
N GLY A 1051 7.55 41.23 -27.81
CA GLY A 1051 8.02 39.91 -27.41
C GLY A 1051 7.47 39.49 -26.06
N ALA A 1052 7.54 40.38 -25.06
CA ALA A 1052 6.97 40.15 -23.74
C ALA A 1052 5.45 39.90 -23.81
N SER A 1053 4.70 40.73 -24.53
CA SER A 1053 3.24 40.59 -24.67
C SER A 1053 2.85 39.30 -25.40
N ALA A 1054 3.60 38.90 -26.43
CA ALA A 1054 3.38 37.65 -27.13
C ALA A 1054 3.56 36.45 -26.19
N LEU A 1055 4.64 36.44 -25.41
CA LEU A 1055 4.91 35.38 -24.43
C LEU A 1055 3.87 35.39 -23.30
N GLU A 1056 3.44 36.55 -22.83
CA GLU A 1056 2.41 36.69 -21.79
C GLU A 1056 1.04 36.14 -22.24
N SER A 1057 0.72 36.29 -23.52
CA SER A 1057 -0.50 35.69 -24.11
C SER A 1057 -0.44 34.16 -24.14
N VAL A 1058 0.76 33.58 -24.26
CA VAL A 1058 0.98 32.12 -24.21
C VAL A 1058 0.93 31.65 -22.75
N ILE A 1059 1.57 32.36 -21.82
CA ILE A 1059 1.53 32.07 -20.38
C ILE A 1059 0.09 32.04 -19.86
N ALA A 1060 -0.75 32.99 -20.28
CA ALA A 1060 -2.17 33.03 -19.90
C ALA A 1060 -2.96 31.79 -20.33
N LYS A 1061 -2.54 31.12 -21.41
CA LYS A 1061 -3.14 29.87 -21.92
C LYS A 1061 -2.47 28.61 -21.37
N SER A 1062 -1.31 28.74 -20.73
CA SER A 1062 -0.50 27.63 -20.22
C SER A 1062 0.17 28.00 -18.89
N PRO A 1063 -0.64 28.26 -17.83
CA PRO A 1063 -0.10 28.57 -16.51
C PRO A 1063 0.68 27.37 -15.94
N GLY A 1064 1.85 27.62 -15.36
CA GLY A 1064 2.70 26.60 -14.73
C GLY A 1064 3.93 26.14 -15.54
N VAL A 1065 4.16 26.67 -16.74
CA VAL A 1065 5.39 26.41 -17.51
C VAL A 1065 6.47 27.43 -17.12
N GLY A 1066 7.48 26.99 -16.35
CA GLY A 1066 8.51 27.85 -15.75
C GLY A 1066 9.27 28.73 -16.74
N PHE A 1067 9.89 28.11 -17.77
CA PHE A 1067 10.72 28.83 -18.73
C PHE A 1067 10.01 29.97 -19.48
N LEU A 1068 8.68 29.93 -19.66
CA LEU A 1068 7.96 30.98 -20.38
C LEU A 1068 7.95 32.31 -19.60
N ALA A 1069 7.82 32.25 -18.27
CA ALA A 1069 7.91 33.44 -17.44
C ALA A 1069 9.32 34.04 -17.50
N MET A 1070 10.34 33.20 -17.47
CA MET A 1070 11.73 33.63 -17.64
C MET A 1070 11.97 34.22 -19.04
N ALA A 1071 11.46 33.58 -20.10
CA ALA A 1071 11.56 34.06 -21.48
C ALA A 1071 10.89 35.43 -21.65
N ARG A 1072 9.73 35.64 -21.02
CA ARG A 1072 9.04 36.94 -20.99
C ARG A 1072 9.94 37.99 -20.35
N ASP A 1073 10.53 37.69 -19.19
CA ASP A 1073 11.37 38.64 -18.47
C ASP A 1073 12.65 38.98 -19.23
N ILE A 1074 13.30 37.99 -19.86
CA ILE A 1074 14.44 38.22 -20.74
C ILE A 1074 14.02 39.11 -21.92
N ALA A 1075 12.97 38.74 -22.66
CA ALA A 1075 12.52 39.52 -23.82
C ALA A 1075 12.14 40.96 -23.45
N HIS A 1076 11.54 41.16 -22.28
CA HIS A 1076 11.12 42.48 -21.83
C HIS A 1076 12.29 43.35 -21.37
N TYR A 1077 13.31 42.78 -20.70
CA TYR A 1077 14.28 43.55 -19.91
C TYR A 1077 15.76 43.36 -20.30
N HIS A 1078 16.11 42.52 -21.29
CA HIS A 1078 17.52 42.29 -21.65
C HIS A 1078 18.25 43.53 -22.20
N HIS A 1079 17.54 44.61 -22.51
CA HIS A 1079 18.09 45.92 -22.89
C HIS A 1079 18.04 46.98 -21.77
N GLU A 1080 17.60 46.60 -20.57
CA GLU A 1080 17.77 47.44 -19.39
C GLU A 1080 19.25 47.55 -19.04
N ARG A 1081 19.66 48.70 -18.52
CA ARG A 1081 21.06 48.96 -18.12
C ARG A 1081 21.12 49.07 -16.62
N PHE A 1082 22.17 48.52 -16.01
CA PHE A 1082 22.31 48.47 -14.56
C PHE A 1082 22.18 49.85 -13.87
N ASN A 1083 22.57 50.93 -14.55
CA ASN A 1083 22.45 52.32 -14.07
C ASN A 1083 21.08 53.00 -14.35
N GLY A 1084 20.09 52.31 -14.92
CA GLY A 1084 18.78 52.88 -15.26
C GLY A 1084 18.69 53.60 -16.60
N THR A 1085 19.77 53.64 -17.40
CA THR A 1085 19.76 54.33 -18.71
C THR A 1085 19.25 53.45 -19.87
N GLY A 1086 18.75 52.25 -19.56
CA GLY A 1086 18.21 51.29 -20.53
C GLY A 1086 16.75 51.51 -20.89
N TYR A 1087 16.16 50.52 -21.57
CA TYR A 1087 14.77 50.50 -21.98
C TYR A 1087 14.18 49.09 -21.80
N PRO A 1088 12.84 48.93 -21.70
CA PRO A 1088 11.78 49.93 -21.90
C PRO A 1088 11.32 50.70 -20.65
N LYS A 1089 11.71 50.28 -19.44
CA LYS A 1089 11.24 50.85 -18.17
C LYS A 1089 12.29 51.70 -17.45
N GLY A 1090 13.58 51.56 -17.79
CA GLY A 1090 14.66 52.28 -17.12
C GLY A 1090 14.91 51.73 -15.71
N LEU A 1091 14.86 50.40 -15.57
CA LEU A 1091 15.04 49.73 -14.28
C LEU A 1091 16.48 49.86 -13.80
N VAL A 1092 16.66 50.03 -12.49
CA VAL A 1092 17.99 50.23 -11.88
C VAL A 1092 18.40 48.99 -11.09
N ALA A 1093 19.64 48.56 -11.27
CA ALA A 1093 20.27 47.46 -10.53
C ALA A 1093 19.41 46.18 -10.48
N GLU A 1094 19.06 45.73 -9.28
CA GLU A 1094 18.36 44.46 -9.02
C GLU A 1094 16.86 44.50 -9.33
N GLN A 1095 16.31 45.65 -9.73
CA GLN A 1095 14.98 45.71 -10.32
C GLN A 1095 14.93 44.97 -11.66
N ILE A 1096 16.08 44.84 -12.34
CA ILE A 1096 16.22 44.04 -13.55
C ILE A 1096 16.28 42.56 -13.14
N PRO A 1097 15.40 41.69 -13.65
CA PRO A 1097 15.45 40.25 -13.37
C PRO A 1097 16.84 39.66 -13.65
N LEU A 1098 17.28 38.72 -12.81
CA LEU A 1098 18.63 38.14 -12.92
C LEU A 1098 18.87 37.51 -14.30
N ALA A 1099 17.89 36.77 -14.83
CA ALA A 1099 17.96 36.18 -16.16
C ALA A 1099 18.20 37.23 -17.27
N ALA A 1100 17.56 38.40 -17.17
CA ALA A 1100 17.74 39.49 -18.11
C ALA A 1100 19.13 40.16 -17.97
N ARG A 1101 19.66 40.27 -16.75
CA ARG A 1101 21.05 40.76 -16.51
C ARG A 1101 22.10 39.81 -17.11
N ILE A 1102 21.90 38.50 -16.98
CA ILE A 1102 22.75 37.47 -17.60
C ILE A 1102 22.65 37.55 -19.13
N ALA A 1103 21.43 37.60 -19.65
CA ALA A 1103 21.15 37.71 -21.09
C ALA A 1103 21.81 38.95 -21.71
N ALA A 1104 21.77 40.10 -21.05
CA ALA A 1104 22.37 41.34 -21.55
C ALA A 1104 23.89 41.22 -21.79
N VAL A 1105 24.62 40.55 -20.88
CA VAL A 1105 26.06 40.30 -21.05
C VAL A 1105 26.30 39.31 -22.18
N ALA A 1106 25.53 38.22 -22.22
CA ALA A 1106 25.67 37.17 -23.23
C ALA A 1106 25.41 37.69 -24.66
N ASP A 1107 24.33 38.47 -24.84
CA ASP A 1107 23.95 39.06 -26.12
C ASP A 1107 24.98 40.09 -26.60
N VAL A 1108 25.37 41.04 -25.75
CA VAL A 1108 26.37 42.05 -26.14
C VAL A 1108 27.72 41.41 -26.44
N TYR A 1109 28.14 40.40 -25.68
CA TYR A 1109 29.38 39.68 -25.96
C TYR A 1109 29.34 39.02 -27.36
N ASP A 1110 28.26 38.32 -27.70
CA ASP A 1110 28.13 37.70 -29.03
C ASP A 1110 28.04 38.75 -30.14
N ALA A 1111 27.32 39.84 -29.91
CA ALA A 1111 27.19 40.96 -30.85
C ALA A 1111 28.53 41.66 -31.16
N LEU A 1112 29.42 41.78 -30.17
CA LEU A 1112 30.77 42.34 -30.35
C LEU A 1112 31.70 41.39 -31.11
N ARG A 1113 31.45 40.09 -31.01
CA ARG A 1113 32.25 39.00 -31.59
C ARG A 1113 31.76 38.51 -32.95
N THR A 1114 30.58 38.94 -33.38
CA THR A 1114 29.97 38.54 -34.66
C THR A 1114 30.17 39.62 -35.72
N LYS A 1115 30.47 39.19 -36.96
CA LYS A 1115 30.60 40.10 -38.10
C LYS A 1115 29.20 40.59 -38.52
N ARG A 1116 29.01 41.92 -38.58
CA ARG A 1116 27.77 42.55 -39.05
C ARG A 1116 28.01 43.28 -40.38
N PRO A 1117 26.99 43.54 -41.21
CA PRO A 1117 27.15 44.12 -42.55
C PRO A 1117 27.98 45.43 -42.65
N TYR A 1118 28.12 46.16 -41.54
CA TYR A 1118 28.83 47.44 -41.45
C TYR A 1118 29.90 47.50 -40.34
N LYS A 1119 30.22 46.37 -39.68
CA LYS A 1119 31.17 46.33 -38.55
C LYS A 1119 31.89 44.98 -38.49
N GLU A 1120 33.21 45.00 -38.58
CA GLU A 1120 34.04 43.80 -38.39
C GLU A 1120 33.95 43.31 -36.93
N ALA A 1121 34.07 42.00 -36.74
CA ALA A 1121 34.10 41.37 -35.42
C ALA A 1121 35.30 41.86 -34.61
N LEU A 1122 35.10 42.19 -33.34
CA LEU A 1122 36.19 42.55 -32.43
C LEU A 1122 36.94 41.30 -31.97
N SER A 1123 38.22 41.46 -31.58
CA SER A 1123 38.95 40.39 -30.90
C SER A 1123 38.35 40.09 -29.54
N HIS A 1124 38.63 38.90 -29.00
CA HIS A 1124 38.12 38.49 -27.69
C HIS A 1124 38.54 39.48 -26.61
N GLU A 1125 39.81 39.87 -26.59
CA GLU A 1125 40.40 40.79 -25.61
C GLU A 1125 39.73 42.17 -25.66
N LYS A 1126 39.39 42.66 -26.87
CA LYS A 1126 38.67 43.94 -27.03
C LYS A 1126 37.22 43.85 -26.56
N ALA A 1127 36.54 42.73 -26.81
CA ALA A 1127 35.17 42.53 -26.34
C ALA A 1127 35.11 42.46 -24.81
N VAL A 1128 36.05 41.73 -24.19
CA VAL A 1128 36.23 41.64 -22.74
C VAL A 1128 36.50 43.03 -22.14
N ALA A 1129 37.41 43.80 -22.72
CA ALA A 1129 37.71 45.16 -22.25
C ALA A 1129 36.47 46.07 -22.24
N ILE A 1130 35.64 46.03 -23.30
CA ILE A 1130 34.39 46.81 -23.37
C ILE A 1130 33.40 46.38 -22.27
N ILE A 1131 33.27 45.08 -22.01
CA ILE A 1131 32.38 44.56 -20.96
C ILE A 1131 32.86 44.98 -19.57
N LEU A 1132 34.16 44.89 -19.31
CA LEU A 1132 34.80 45.32 -18.06
C LEU A 1132 34.61 46.82 -17.79
N GLU A 1133 34.89 47.68 -18.79
CA GLU A 1133 34.71 49.13 -18.69
C GLU A 1133 33.23 49.52 -18.47
N SER A 1134 32.31 48.66 -18.89
CA SER A 1134 30.86 48.87 -18.75
C SER A 1134 30.28 48.27 -17.46
N SER A 1135 31.10 47.70 -16.58
CA SER A 1135 30.68 47.15 -15.28
C SER A 1135 30.11 48.22 -14.36
N GLY A 1136 28.97 47.94 -13.73
CA GLY A 1136 28.25 48.88 -12.86
C GLY A 1136 27.51 49.99 -13.58
N SER A 1137 27.68 50.13 -14.90
CA SER A 1137 26.93 51.08 -15.73
C SER A 1137 25.94 50.35 -16.65
N HIS A 1138 26.44 49.62 -17.64
CA HIS A 1138 25.63 48.80 -18.53
C HIS A 1138 25.28 47.47 -17.86
N PHE A 1139 26.27 46.80 -17.27
CA PHE A 1139 26.17 45.43 -16.79
C PHE A 1139 26.24 45.35 -15.26
N ASP A 1140 25.63 44.30 -14.71
CA ASP A 1140 25.75 43.97 -13.30
C ASP A 1140 27.20 43.56 -12.96
N PRO A 1141 27.85 44.18 -11.96
CA PRO A 1141 29.20 43.84 -11.54
C PRO A 1141 29.41 42.36 -11.23
N LEU A 1142 28.43 41.69 -10.61
CA LEU A 1142 28.55 40.27 -10.24
C LEU A 1142 28.47 39.35 -11.47
N VAL A 1143 27.67 39.73 -12.47
CA VAL A 1143 27.59 38.98 -13.75
C VAL A 1143 28.87 39.19 -14.55
N VAL A 1144 29.45 40.40 -14.52
CA VAL A 1144 30.74 40.68 -15.15
C VAL A 1144 31.88 39.91 -14.45
N GLU A 1145 31.86 39.81 -13.13
CA GLU A 1145 32.82 38.99 -12.38
C GLU A 1145 32.76 37.51 -12.80
N ALA A 1146 31.54 36.95 -12.89
CA ALA A 1146 31.33 35.60 -13.41
C ALA A 1146 31.80 35.43 -14.87
N PHE A 1147 31.61 36.47 -15.70
CA PHE A 1147 32.12 36.50 -17.07
C PHE A 1147 33.64 36.45 -17.14
N VAL A 1148 34.33 37.21 -16.28
CA VAL A 1148 35.81 37.23 -16.20
C VAL A 1148 36.34 35.87 -15.73
N HIS A 1149 35.72 35.24 -14.73
CA HIS A 1149 36.12 33.89 -14.29
C HIS A 1149 36.03 32.84 -15.40
N ARG A 1150 35.12 33.04 -16.37
CA ARG A 1150 34.90 32.15 -17.50
C ARG A 1150 35.50 32.64 -18.82
N GLU A 1151 36.32 33.69 -18.80
CA GLU A 1151 36.86 34.33 -20.01
C GLU A 1151 37.51 33.32 -20.98
N HIS A 1152 38.35 32.42 -20.47
CA HIS A 1152 39.02 31.39 -21.27
C HIS A 1152 38.06 30.37 -21.88
N ASP A 1153 37.07 29.91 -21.11
CA ASP A 1153 36.04 28.98 -21.58
C ASP A 1153 35.17 29.64 -22.68
N LEU A 1154 34.87 30.93 -22.52
CA LEU A 1154 34.12 31.75 -23.48
C LEU A 1154 34.91 31.99 -24.78
N ALA A 1155 36.23 32.18 -24.70
CA ALA A 1155 37.09 32.27 -25.87
C ALA A 1155 37.11 30.96 -26.67
N ALA A 1156 37.25 29.83 -25.98
CA ALA A 1156 37.24 28.50 -26.57
C ALA A 1156 35.89 28.17 -27.22
N LEU A 1157 34.79 28.53 -26.56
CA LEU A 1157 33.44 28.38 -27.09
C LEU A 1157 33.26 29.17 -28.40
N ALA A 1158 33.66 30.44 -28.40
CA ALA A 1158 33.53 31.31 -29.56
C ALA A 1158 34.29 30.75 -30.77
N ALA A 1159 35.51 30.22 -30.57
CA ALA A 1159 36.31 29.59 -31.61
C ALA A 1159 35.65 28.31 -32.17
N ARG A 1160 35.18 27.42 -31.29
CA ARG A 1160 34.52 26.15 -31.68
C ARG A 1160 33.26 26.36 -32.52
N LEU A 1161 32.51 27.42 -32.26
CA LEU A 1161 31.26 27.71 -32.94
C LEU A 1161 31.43 28.54 -34.23
N THR A 1162 32.62 29.11 -34.50
CA THR A 1162 32.97 29.77 -35.77
C THR A 1162 33.43 28.81 -36.87
N ASP A 1163 34.04 27.66 -36.54
CA ASP A 1163 34.81 26.84 -37.50
C ASP A 1163 33.99 25.89 -38.42
N ASN A 1164 32.66 25.86 -38.34
CA ASN A 1164 31.82 24.98 -39.21
C ASN A 1164 31.30 25.65 -40.49
N HIS A 1165 31.97 26.68 -41.01
CA HIS A 1165 31.65 27.28 -42.32
C HIS A 1165 32.20 26.42 -43.47
N HIS A 1166 31.67 25.21 -43.64
CA HIS A 1166 31.69 24.52 -44.93
C HIS A 1166 30.27 24.55 -45.50
N PRO A 1167 30.04 25.22 -46.64
CA PRO A 1167 28.77 25.04 -47.34
C PRO A 1167 28.65 23.56 -47.70
N ALA A 1168 27.53 22.93 -47.35
CA ALA A 1168 27.21 21.60 -47.83
C ALA A 1168 27.41 21.57 -49.36
N PRO A 1169 28.04 20.52 -49.93
CA PRO A 1169 28.19 20.42 -51.37
C PRO A 1169 26.79 20.48 -51.99
N LYS A 1170 26.63 21.37 -52.99
CA LYS A 1170 25.39 21.43 -53.76
C LYS A 1170 25.06 20.02 -54.26
N PRO A 1171 23.81 19.54 -54.13
CA PRO A 1171 23.44 18.27 -54.74
C PRO A 1171 23.62 18.41 -56.25
N ASP A 1172 24.51 17.60 -56.79
CA ASP A 1172 24.80 17.55 -58.21
C ASP A 1172 23.51 17.12 -58.93
N SER A 1173 22.98 17.97 -59.80
CA SER A 1173 21.74 17.73 -60.54
C SER A 1173 21.91 16.71 -61.68
N SER A 1174 22.84 15.77 -61.52
CA SER A 1174 23.19 14.76 -62.51
C SER A 1174 23.45 13.39 -61.88
N MET A 1175 22.55 12.89 -61.01
CA MET A 1175 22.42 11.44 -60.77
C MET A 1175 20.98 11.08 -60.35
N SER A 1176 20.03 11.36 -61.24
CA SER A 1176 18.79 10.57 -61.31
C SER A 1176 19.07 9.37 -62.22
N GLY A 1177 19.57 8.27 -61.66
CA GLY A 1177 19.67 7.02 -62.40
C GLY A 1177 20.72 6.07 -61.86
N ARG A 1178 20.24 4.89 -61.43
CA ARG A 1178 20.96 3.70 -60.94
C ARG A 1178 21.35 3.76 -59.46
N VAL A 1179 20.65 3.01 -58.61
CA VAL A 1179 21.07 1.65 -58.21
C VAL A 1179 19.83 0.88 -57.73
N VAL A 1180 19.38 -0.04 -58.59
CA VAL A 1180 18.76 -1.31 -58.18
C VAL A 1180 19.89 -2.35 -58.29
N ALA A 1181 19.93 -3.29 -57.34
CA ALA A 1181 20.80 -4.47 -57.24
C ALA A 1181 22.26 -4.21 -56.76
N ALA A 1182 22.60 -4.69 -55.56
CA ALA A 1182 23.07 -6.07 -55.32
C ALA A 1182 23.52 -6.24 -53.86
N CYS A 1183 23.16 -7.36 -53.25
CA CYS A 1183 23.60 -7.80 -51.92
C CYS A 1183 25.13 -7.96 -51.82
N SER A 1184 25.68 -7.73 -50.63
CA SER A 1184 26.89 -8.38 -50.11
C SER A 1184 26.82 -8.36 -48.59
#